data_AF-A0A9E6CGU1-F1
#
_entry.id   AF-A0A9E6CGU1-F1
#
_cell.length_a   1.000
_cell.length_b   1.000
_cell.length_c   1.000
_cell.angle_alpha   90.00
_cell.angle_beta   90.00
_cell.angle_gamma   90.00
#
_symmetry.space_group_name_H-M   'P 1'
#
loop_
_entity.id
_entity.type
_entity.pdbx_description
1 polymer ?
#
loop_
_entity_poly.entity_id
_entity_poly.type
_entity_poly.pdbx_seq_one_letter_code
_entity_poly.pdbx_strand_id
1 'polypeptide(L)'
;MQKDRTINQWGLIKRKVARLVLSLIHPKDWWGVRDIDVDRKRFLLVQLYLDSIGFLYYQYKRVEEYTRVRAFNLTKKISQIRIIFEVLYHSRMLIYLLVLIFGSVPLFVLNPSLFTQITVKDINQILTVYAGGLIALLGIIFALYSVGFQTTTEKFSTDVTDYLNSEEVSRFLFKLMAFSSLFSLANLVIQSFYSDPVYILLIPSTMLVMASLLAVLIFKDDFINKLKPKQVFQRLYRENISTLRVVNAYDNPPINSFRSCKTRNVRSFKLYLPTLSSWSLIGYSQKNFSERLDICFNLYNDLIKDNKIEDATFGILSSAYLFSEYISVKHFIDTKFGWWFPETSELVKSDNPSDLTLKLNYEAQGIGRFSRKVKKDDWVEGKILHFLKRIQDNTNFKIYPLIGNSLINAYEVIMAGTFTRRTKGYERNLLGSIENQYEDMSKKAFQQYMDLGNKLCGIEDCTGNFINTFAQIKTSMMDGFNNRYYPGKLNKWKSSIKLKLRLLIKEHKLIVTKEEVISWKLSKYFNMKFLDLLEKLEIECLVEGHIITDKTWLAKDFLEKIEQEEAKVFAGYVDLIIPSMVALSKTEDSTYKNYVGGIILSIFNQLINQNKWKNVRETIKRYKKELLVLFISIDIDAFIETELRNQIDHGIFSSLVKREKSVYFFYLGLFNLTQFHLSQVMDRTNNHAILETLRRPLVLGGLAYLVSELDQDSYYISTFTHQAEYFTNNQKVEDLYQQLIEIEKRSGFEYFNERLAEDTRYRHFYRHVINSISELPKDYIARGGPPFGMSSTETVKHDSTFIRKMAAHRSSDMRKCQEGYVEWLKKRRQIQKLIEVLNLRLKYE
;
A
#
# COMPACT_ATOMS: atom_id res chain seq x y z
N MET A 1 3.16 45.09 33.70
CA MET A 1 2.80 44.82 35.11
C MET A 1 3.48 43.61 35.76
N GLN A 2 3.76 42.49 35.07
CA GLN A 2 4.50 41.35 35.66
C GLN A 2 6.03 41.59 35.81
N LYS A 3 6.61 42.51 35.04
CA LYS A 3 8.06 42.80 35.05
C LYS A 3 8.52 43.62 36.27
N ASP A 4 7.66 44.48 36.81
CA ASP A 4 7.98 45.29 38.00
C ASP A 4 7.78 44.53 39.32
N ARG A 5 6.90 43.50 39.32
CA ARG A 5 6.72 42.64 40.50
C ARG A 5 7.91 41.71 40.75
N THR A 6 8.58 41.23 39.70
CA THR A 6 9.78 40.39 39.85
C THR A 6 10.98 41.20 40.32
N ILE A 7 11.21 42.41 39.79
CA ILE A 7 12.34 43.27 40.22
C ILE A 7 12.23 43.64 41.71
N ASN A 8 11.02 43.94 42.20
CA ASN A 8 10.80 44.23 43.63
C ASN A 8 10.98 43.01 44.54
N GLN A 9 10.65 41.80 44.08
CA GLN A 9 10.93 40.56 44.83
C GLN A 9 12.43 40.26 44.92
N TRP A 10 13.20 40.51 43.86
CA TRP A 10 14.66 40.34 43.85
C TRP A 10 15.39 41.34 44.74
N GLY A 11 14.91 42.58 44.84
CA GLY A 11 15.41 43.58 45.79
C GLY A 11 15.21 43.16 47.25
N LEU A 12 14.07 42.52 47.55
CA LEU A 12 13.75 42.01 48.88
C LEU A 12 14.62 40.80 49.27
N ILE A 13 14.89 39.91 48.30
CA ILE A 13 15.75 38.72 48.48
C ILE A 13 17.21 39.15 48.70
N LYS A 14 17.74 40.08 47.90
CA LYS A 14 19.10 40.62 48.11
C LYS A 14 19.27 41.28 49.47
N ARG A 15 18.28 42.03 49.96
CA ARG A 15 18.32 42.64 51.30
C ARG A 15 18.24 41.60 52.43
N LYS A 16 17.46 40.53 52.26
CA LYS A 16 17.41 39.41 53.23
C LYS A 16 18.71 38.62 53.27
N VAL A 17 19.31 38.33 52.11
CA VAL A 17 20.62 37.65 52.01
C VAL A 17 21.74 38.51 52.60
N ALA A 18 21.76 39.82 52.32
CA ALA A 18 22.74 40.74 52.89
C ALA A 18 22.63 40.84 54.42
N ARG A 19 21.42 40.89 54.99
CA ARG A 19 21.22 40.86 56.46
C ARG A 19 21.66 39.53 57.08
N LEU A 20 21.44 38.42 56.39
CA LEU A 20 21.79 37.09 56.90
C LEU A 20 23.31 36.86 56.86
N VAL A 21 23.99 37.35 55.82
CA VAL A 21 25.45 37.36 55.70
C VAL A 21 26.08 38.30 56.73
N LEU A 22 25.53 39.50 56.94
CA LEU A 22 25.98 40.41 58.00
C LEU A 22 25.78 39.83 59.41
N SER A 23 24.70 39.06 59.65
CA SER A 23 24.47 38.37 60.93
C SER A 23 25.39 37.16 61.18
N LEU A 24 26.06 36.66 60.14
CA LEU A 24 27.04 35.57 60.24
C LEU A 24 28.49 36.08 60.40
N ILE A 25 28.77 37.35 60.04
CA ILE A 25 30.12 37.93 60.04
C ILE A 25 30.44 38.67 61.36
N HIS A 26 29.45 39.15 62.12
CA HIS A 26 29.65 39.73 63.45
C HIS A 26 28.99 38.87 64.55
N PRO A 27 29.75 38.00 65.26
CA PRO A 27 29.20 37.10 66.26
C PRO A 27 29.03 37.72 67.66
N LYS A 28 29.31 39.01 67.86
CA LYS A 28 29.45 39.60 69.20
C LYS A 28 28.15 40.02 69.92
N ASP A 29 26.99 39.96 69.27
CA ASP A 29 25.70 40.32 69.91
C ASP A 29 24.77 39.10 70.12
N TRP A 30 25.33 37.90 70.33
CA TRP A 30 24.55 36.66 70.57
C TRP A 30 24.08 36.45 72.01
N TRP A 31 24.12 37.48 72.86
CA TRP A 31 23.52 37.42 74.19
C TRP A 31 22.22 38.20 74.22
N GLY A 32 21.16 37.57 73.70
CA GLY A 32 19.80 38.01 73.98
C GLY A 32 18.80 37.90 72.84
N VAL A 33 18.63 36.74 72.22
CA VAL A 33 17.32 36.29 71.69
C VAL A 33 17.31 34.76 71.74
N ARG A 34 16.56 34.20 72.69
CA ARG A 34 16.10 32.81 72.64
C ARG A 34 15.06 32.68 71.52
N ASP A 35 15.06 31.51 70.88
CA ASP A 35 14.06 30.99 69.95
C ASP A 35 13.96 31.67 68.57
N ILE A 36 14.92 31.34 67.70
CA ILE A 36 14.65 31.29 66.26
C ILE A 36 14.64 29.83 65.82
N ASP A 37 13.41 29.38 65.60
CA ASP A 37 12.97 28.04 65.20
C ASP A 37 13.89 27.37 64.17
N VAL A 38 14.52 26.26 64.58
CA VAL A 38 15.49 25.50 63.79
C VAL A 38 14.88 25.01 62.46
N ASP A 39 13.56 24.79 62.45
CA ASP A 39 12.82 24.36 61.26
C ASP A 39 12.68 25.47 60.21
N ARG A 40 12.63 26.74 60.62
CA ARG A 40 12.54 27.87 59.68
C ARG A 40 13.87 28.12 58.96
N LYS A 41 15.00 27.88 59.65
CA LYS A 41 16.35 27.92 59.04
C LYS A 41 16.56 26.75 58.07
N ARG A 42 16.10 25.54 58.42
CA ARG A 42 16.13 24.37 57.53
C ARG A 42 15.25 24.57 56.29
N PHE A 43 14.04 25.11 56.45
CA PHE A 43 13.13 25.40 55.35
C PHE A 43 13.72 26.43 54.38
N LEU A 44 14.31 27.51 54.88
CA LEU A 44 14.99 28.52 54.05
C LEU A 44 16.21 27.95 53.31
N LEU A 45 16.99 27.05 53.94
CA LEU A 45 18.12 26.37 53.31
C LEU A 45 17.65 25.42 52.21
N VAL A 46 16.60 24.64 52.44
CA VAL A 46 16.01 23.73 51.45
C VAL A 46 15.42 24.52 50.28
N GLN A 47 14.72 25.62 50.55
CA GLN A 47 14.16 26.46 49.50
C GLN A 47 15.24 27.13 48.65
N LEU A 48 16.32 27.60 49.27
CA LEU A 48 17.46 28.19 48.55
C LEU A 48 18.23 27.13 47.75
N TYR A 49 18.31 25.90 48.25
CA TYR A 49 18.87 24.76 47.53
C TYR A 49 18.01 24.37 46.32
N LEU A 50 16.68 24.31 46.48
CA LEU A 50 15.72 24.04 45.41
C LEU A 50 15.72 25.15 44.34
N ASP A 51 15.76 26.42 44.74
CA ASP A 51 15.85 27.56 43.81
C ASP A 51 17.18 27.57 43.05
N SER A 52 18.28 27.18 43.71
CA SER A 52 19.60 27.04 43.07
C SER A 52 19.63 25.90 42.08
N ILE A 53 19.02 24.75 42.40
CA ILE A 53 18.86 23.62 41.48
C ILE A 53 17.94 24.00 40.32
N GLY A 54 16.84 24.70 40.57
CA GLY A 54 15.93 25.19 39.54
C GLY A 54 16.62 26.16 38.57
N PHE A 55 17.48 27.05 39.10
CA PHE A 55 18.28 27.96 38.28
C PHE A 55 19.34 27.22 37.46
N LEU A 56 20.05 26.26 38.06
CA LEU A 56 21.03 25.43 37.34
C LEU A 56 20.36 24.57 36.27
N TYR A 57 19.18 24.02 36.55
CA TYR A 57 18.37 23.27 35.60
C TYR A 57 17.87 24.17 34.46
N TYR A 58 17.44 25.40 34.75
CA TYR A 58 17.06 26.38 33.74
C TYR A 58 18.25 26.79 32.85
N GLN A 59 19.43 27.05 33.43
CA GLN A 59 20.64 27.36 32.68
C GLN A 59 21.09 26.16 31.83
N TYR A 60 21.02 24.95 32.39
CA TYR A 60 21.28 23.71 31.66
C TYR A 60 20.31 23.55 30.48
N LYS A 61 19.00 23.72 30.70
CA LYS A 61 17.96 23.69 29.65
C LYS A 61 18.20 24.75 28.56
N ARG A 62 18.60 25.96 28.95
CA ARG A 62 18.92 27.05 28.03
C ARG A 62 20.16 26.74 27.19
N VAL A 63 21.20 26.15 27.79
CA VAL A 63 22.41 25.72 27.08
C VAL A 63 22.13 24.51 26.19
N GLU A 64 21.31 23.56 26.64
CA GLU A 64 20.81 22.42 25.87
C GLU A 64 20.01 22.90 24.64
N GLU A 65 19.13 23.89 24.80
CA GLU A 65 18.34 24.46 23.72
C GLU A 65 19.19 25.29 22.75
N TYR A 66 20.13 26.08 23.28
CA TYR A 66 21.12 26.80 22.47
C TYR A 66 21.99 25.84 21.64
N THR A 67 22.50 24.77 22.26
CA THR A 67 23.30 23.76 21.56
C THR A 67 22.47 22.96 20.57
N ARG A 68 21.20 22.71 20.83
CA ARG A 68 20.26 22.05 19.92
C ARG A 68 19.94 22.91 18.69
N VAL A 69 19.72 24.21 18.85
CA VAL A 69 19.58 25.17 17.74
C VAL A 69 20.88 25.26 16.94
N ARG A 70 22.03 25.25 17.62
CA ARG A 70 23.34 25.27 16.97
C ARG A 70 23.62 23.97 16.22
N ALA A 71 23.24 22.82 16.77
CA ALA A 71 23.34 21.51 16.14
C ALA A 71 22.39 21.41 14.94
N PHE A 72 21.17 21.96 15.02
CA PHE A 72 20.25 22.07 13.89
C PHE A 72 20.82 22.93 12.76
N ASN A 73 21.37 24.10 13.10
CA ASN A 73 22.09 24.95 12.16
C ASN A 73 23.37 24.28 11.63
N LEU A 74 24.04 23.45 12.43
CA LEU A 74 25.17 22.63 12.01
C LEU A 74 24.72 21.52 11.06
N THR A 75 23.60 20.84 11.29
CA THR A 75 23.04 19.85 10.36
C THR A 75 22.54 20.47 9.06
N LYS A 76 22.00 21.70 9.10
CA LYS A 76 21.67 22.50 7.91
C LYS A 76 22.95 22.89 7.15
N LYS A 77 24.03 23.23 7.87
CA LYS A 77 25.36 23.41 7.30
C LYS A 77 25.97 22.09 6.79
N ILE A 78 25.70 20.94 7.42
CA ILE A 78 26.18 19.62 7.00
C ILE A 78 25.41 19.11 5.78
N SER A 79 24.12 19.43 5.62
CA SER A 79 23.39 19.17 4.38
C SER A 79 23.89 20.06 3.24
N GLN A 80 24.22 21.33 3.53
CA GLN A 80 24.97 22.19 2.62
C GLN A 80 26.37 21.63 2.32
N ILE A 81 27.04 20.98 3.28
CA ILE A 81 28.32 20.27 3.07
C ILE A 81 28.13 18.98 2.27
N ARG A 82 26.98 18.30 2.36
CA ARG A 82 26.64 17.14 1.52
C ARG A 82 26.42 17.56 0.08
N ILE A 83 25.83 18.74 -0.15
CA ILE A 83 25.80 19.40 -1.45
C ILE A 83 27.23 19.77 -1.87
N ILE A 84 28.09 20.28 -0.99
CA ILE A 84 29.52 20.48 -1.29
C ILE A 84 30.23 19.15 -1.59
N PHE A 85 29.81 18.03 -1.01
CA PHE A 85 30.36 16.69 -1.26
C PHE A 85 29.83 16.08 -2.57
N GLU A 86 28.57 16.30 -2.93
CA GLU A 86 28.02 15.98 -4.25
C GLU A 86 28.59 16.90 -5.32
N VAL A 87 28.88 18.16 -4.99
CA VAL A 87 29.65 19.11 -5.78
C VAL A 87 31.07 18.58 -5.94
N LEU A 88 31.79 18.16 -4.90
CA LEU A 88 33.11 17.53 -4.98
C LEU A 88 33.11 16.22 -5.79
N TYR A 89 32.02 15.45 -5.70
CA TYR A 89 31.84 14.17 -6.38
C TYR A 89 31.54 14.33 -7.87
N HIS A 90 30.69 15.28 -8.26
CA HIS A 90 30.39 15.63 -9.66
C HIS A 90 31.42 16.59 -10.26
N SER A 91 32.08 17.39 -9.44
CA SER A 91 33.30 18.12 -9.78
C SER A 91 34.51 17.20 -9.79
N ARG A 92 34.40 15.87 -9.64
CA ARG A 92 35.55 14.98 -9.88
C ARG A 92 36.11 15.17 -11.28
N MET A 93 35.27 15.40 -12.28
CA MET A 93 35.67 15.77 -13.64
C MET A 93 36.35 17.14 -13.66
N LEU A 94 35.82 18.13 -12.93
CA LEU A 94 36.33 19.52 -12.87
C LEU A 94 37.62 19.63 -12.03
N ILE A 95 37.77 18.79 -11.01
CA ILE A 95 38.98 18.59 -10.20
C ILE A 95 39.98 17.78 -11.00
N TYR A 96 39.58 16.75 -11.77
CA TYR A 96 40.47 16.09 -12.73
C TYR A 96 40.95 17.07 -13.80
N LEU A 97 40.09 17.97 -14.29
CA LEU A 97 40.42 19.00 -15.27
C LEU A 97 41.32 20.07 -14.64
N LEU A 98 41.02 20.51 -13.41
CA LEU A 98 41.87 21.40 -12.62
C LEU A 98 43.20 20.75 -12.25
N VAL A 99 43.27 19.42 -12.03
CA VAL A 99 44.50 18.66 -11.75
C VAL A 99 45.26 18.34 -13.04
N LEU A 100 44.59 18.20 -14.20
CA LEU A 100 45.22 18.16 -15.52
C LEU A 100 45.79 19.54 -15.89
N ILE A 101 45.09 20.61 -15.52
CA ILE A 101 45.53 22.00 -15.69
C ILE A 101 46.65 22.33 -14.69
N PHE A 102 46.50 22.05 -13.39
CA PHE A 102 47.55 22.21 -12.37
C PHE A 102 48.72 21.24 -12.57
N GLY A 103 48.48 20.05 -13.14
CA GLY A 103 49.51 19.10 -13.54
C GLY A 103 50.24 19.52 -14.82
N SER A 104 49.65 20.43 -15.60
CA SER A 104 50.31 21.14 -16.70
C SER A 104 50.84 22.53 -16.31
N VAL A 105 50.55 23.05 -15.10
CA VAL A 105 51.22 24.25 -14.55
C VAL A 105 52.74 24.04 -14.42
N PRO A 106 53.27 22.85 -14.05
CA PRO A 106 54.71 22.58 -14.18
C PRO A 106 55.23 22.73 -15.62
N LEU A 107 54.43 22.43 -16.65
CA LEU A 107 54.82 22.62 -18.05
C LEU A 107 54.78 24.10 -18.49
N PHE A 108 53.98 24.96 -17.84
CA PHE A 108 53.95 26.41 -18.10
C PHE A 108 54.95 27.21 -17.26
N VAL A 109 55.29 26.75 -16.05
CA VAL A 109 56.35 27.33 -15.20
C VAL A 109 57.75 26.99 -15.73
N LEU A 110 57.88 25.93 -16.54
CA LEU A 110 59.14 25.54 -17.19
C LEU A 110 59.46 26.33 -18.48
N ASN A 111 58.60 27.25 -18.93
CA ASN A 111 58.86 28.13 -20.07
C ASN A 111 58.67 29.62 -19.71
N PRO A 112 59.63 30.23 -18.99
CA PRO A 112 59.56 31.64 -18.59
C PRO A 112 59.53 32.63 -19.77
N SER A 113 59.79 32.17 -21.00
CA SER A 113 59.76 32.96 -22.23
C SER A 113 58.35 33.39 -22.69
N LEU A 114 57.28 32.71 -22.23
CA LEU A 114 55.89 33.10 -22.54
C LEU A 114 55.36 34.20 -21.60
N PHE A 115 55.93 34.35 -20.40
CA PHE A 115 55.52 35.37 -19.42
C PHE A 115 56.38 36.64 -19.46
N THR A 116 57.54 36.63 -20.12
CA THR A 116 58.37 37.84 -20.29
C THR A 116 57.81 38.84 -21.31
N GLN A 117 56.76 38.49 -22.05
CA GLN A 117 56.11 39.37 -23.04
C GLN A 117 54.78 39.99 -22.57
N ILE A 118 54.22 39.54 -21.45
CA ILE A 118 52.93 40.04 -20.96
C ILE A 118 53.17 41.29 -20.13
N THR A 119 52.79 42.45 -20.66
CA THR A 119 52.95 43.72 -19.96
C THR A 119 51.85 43.91 -18.91
N VAL A 120 52.06 44.81 -17.95
CA VAL A 120 51.02 45.24 -16.99
C VAL A 120 49.75 45.72 -17.73
N LYS A 121 49.93 46.33 -18.91
CA LYS A 121 48.84 46.75 -19.79
C LYS A 121 48.00 45.56 -20.27
N ASP A 122 48.65 44.45 -20.64
CA ASP A 122 47.97 43.23 -21.10
C ASP A 122 47.23 42.54 -19.94
N ILE A 123 47.81 42.49 -18.74
CA ILE A 123 47.15 41.96 -17.54
C ILE A 123 45.92 42.79 -17.18
N ASN A 124 46.06 44.12 -17.19
CA ASN A 124 44.94 45.03 -16.91
C ASN A 124 43.83 44.88 -17.96
N GLN A 125 44.18 44.71 -19.25
CA GLN A 125 43.20 44.43 -20.29
C GLN A 125 42.48 43.10 -20.06
N ILE A 126 43.21 42.03 -19.73
CA ILE A 126 42.62 40.70 -19.45
C ILE A 126 41.69 40.76 -18.23
N LEU A 127 42.10 41.37 -17.12
CA LEU A 127 41.25 41.51 -15.92
C LEU A 127 40.04 42.41 -16.17
N THR A 128 40.18 43.44 -17.01
CA THR A 128 39.06 44.29 -17.45
C THR A 128 38.06 43.47 -18.27
N VAL A 129 38.54 42.63 -19.20
CA VAL A 129 37.70 41.73 -19.99
C VAL A 129 37.02 40.68 -19.11
N TYR A 130 37.69 40.16 -18.08
CA TYR A 130 37.10 39.21 -17.14
C TYR A 130 36.01 39.84 -16.28
N ALA A 131 36.30 40.98 -15.64
CA ALA A 131 35.31 41.69 -14.83
C ALA A 131 34.14 42.18 -15.69
N GLY A 132 34.43 42.87 -16.80
CA GLY A 132 33.42 43.40 -17.73
C GLY A 132 32.62 42.30 -18.41
N GLY A 133 33.27 41.22 -18.86
CA GLY A 133 32.62 40.08 -19.51
C GLY A 133 31.70 39.30 -18.58
N LEU A 134 32.13 39.04 -17.33
CA LEU A 134 31.26 38.40 -16.33
C LEU A 134 30.10 39.29 -15.89
N ILE A 135 30.32 40.61 -15.76
CA ILE A 135 29.25 41.56 -15.44
C ILE A 135 28.25 41.65 -16.60
N ALA A 136 28.71 41.67 -17.85
CA ALA A 136 27.86 41.63 -19.03
C ALA A 136 27.06 40.32 -19.10
N LEU A 137 27.70 39.17 -18.87
CA LEU A 137 27.02 37.88 -18.79
C LEU A 137 26.01 37.82 -17.65
N LEU A 138 26.33 38.37 -16.47
CA LEU A 138 25.40 38.53 -15.36
C LEU A 138 24.20 39.40 -15.76
N GLY A 139 24.43 40.51 -16.46
CA GLY A 139 23.37 41.38 -16.98
C GLY A 139 22.47 40.68 -18.00
N ILE A 140 23.05 39.92 -18.94
CA ILE A 140 22.32 39.15 -19.94
C ILE A 140 21.53 38.01 -19.26
N ILE A 141 22.14 37.26 -18.36
CA ILE A 141 21.47 36.20 -17.60
C ILE A 141 20.35 36.80 -16.75
N PHE A 142 20.57 37.94 -16.09
CA PHE A 142 19.54 38.61 -15.32
C PHE A 142 18.40 39.13 -16.20
N ALA A 143 18.69 39.64 -17.39
CA ALA A 143 17.68 40.07 -18.36
C ALA A 143 16.89 38.88 -18.93
N LEU A 144 17.58 37.81 -19.36
CA LEU A 144 16.96 36.59 -19.86
C LEU A 144 16.21 35.83 -18.77
N TYR A 145 16.72 35.83 -17.55
CA TYR A 145 16.02 35.30 -16.38
C TYR A 145 14.80 36.18 -16.11
N SER A 146 14.92 37.49 -15.97
CA SER A 146 13.76 38.35 -15.70
C SER A 146 12.68 38.22 -16.79
N VAL A 147 13.03 38.31 -18.06
CA VAL A 147 12.07 38.25 -19.19
C VAL A 147 11.59 36.81 -19.45
N GLY A 148 12.51 35.86 -19.57
CA GLY A 148 12.18 34.45 -19.86
C GLY A 148 11.50 33.75 -18.69
N PHE A 149 11.85 34.10 -17.44
CA PHE A 149 11.18 33.60 -16.25
C PHE A 149 9.84 34.29 -16.04
N GLN A 150 9.70 35.61 -16.21
CA GLN A 150 8.38 36.26 -16.13
C GLN A 150 7.42 35.69 -17.17
N THR A 151 7.84 35.58 -18.43
CA THR A 151 6.99 35.02 -19.49
C THR A 151 6.64 33.54 -19.29
N THR A 152 7.48 32.76 -18.59
CA THR A 152 7.17 31.36 -18.26
C THR A 152 6.39 31.19 -16.95
N THR A 153 6.52 32.11 -16.00
CA THR A 153 5.87 32.06 -14.68
C THR A 153 4.61 32.89 -14.54
N GLU A 154 4.34 33.82 -15.46
CA GLU A 154 3.03 34.50 -15.58
C GLU A 154 1.86 33.52 -15.77
N LYS A 155 2.14 32.33 -16.31
CA LYS A 155 1.15 31.26 -16.50
C LYS A 155 0.91 30.41 -15.26
N PHE A 156 1.77 30.53 -14.24
CA PHE A 156 1.67 29.80 -12.98
C PHE A 156 1.14 30.70 -11.87
N SER A 157 0.44 30.10 -10.93
CA SER A 157 0.00 30.73 -9.69
C SER A 157 1.18 31.25 -8.87
N THR A 158 0.94 32.26 -8.04
CA THR A 158 1.95 32.93 -7.21
C THR A 158 2.75 31.95 -6.37
N ASP A 159 2.08 30.97 -5.74
CA ASP A 159 2.73 30.00 -4.86
C ASP A 159 3.68 29.06 -5.62
N VAL A 160 3.31 28.68 -6.85
CA VAL A 160 4.15 27.84 -7.72
C VAL A 160 5.35 28.66 -8.20
N THR A 161 5.13 29.89 -8.63
CA THR A 161 6.17 30.82 -9.07
C THR A 161 7.18 31.10 -7.95
N ASP A 162 6.72 31.35 -6.73
CA ASP A 162 7.57 31.54 -5.54
C ASP A 162 8.38 30.30 -5.19
N TYR A 163 7.78 29.11 -5.32
CA TYR A 163 8.49 27.85 -5.14
C TYR A 163 9.60 27.65 -6.20
N LEU A 164 9.32 27.93 -7.48
CA LEU A 164 10.32 27.89 -8.54
C LEU A 164 11.44 28.92 -8.32
N ASN A 165 11.10 30.12 -7.82
CA ASN A 165 12.04 31.19 -7.45
C ASN A 165 12.95 30.85 -6.26
N SER A 166 12.51 29.94 -5.38
CA SER A 166 13.25 29.60 -4.16
C SER A 166 14.51 28.73 -4.40
N GLU A 167 14.80 28.35 -5.65
CA GLU A 167 15.85 27.39 -5.99
C GLU A 167 17.27 27.87 -5.61
N GLU A 168 17.93 27.14 -4.70
CA GLU A 168 19.23 27.51 -4.13
C GLU A 168 20.40 27.47 -5.15
N VAL A 169 20.27 26.70 -6.23
CA VAL A 169 21.33 26.51 -7.25
C VAL A 169 21.53 27.79 -8.07
N SER A 170 20.44 28.50 -8.41
CA SER A 170 20.51 29.80 -9.08
C SER A 170 21.29 30.81 -8.23
N ARG A 171 20.99 30.88 -6.92
CA ARG A 171 21.67 31.75 -5.96
C ARG A 171 23.16 31.44 -5.84
N PHE A 172 23.56 30.17 -5.92
CA PHE A 172 24.98 29.79 -5.92
C PHE A 172 25.69 30.24 -7.19
N LEU A 173 25.10 30.03 -8.37
CA LEU A 173 25.67 30.50 -9.64
C LEU A 173 25.84 32.02 -9.65
N PHE A 174 24.81 32.78 -9.27
CA PHE A 174 24.88 34.24 -9.18
C PHE A 174 25.97 34.70 -8.20
N LYS A 175 26.11 34.03 -7.06
CA LYS A 175 27.18 34.33 -6.10
C LYS A 175 28.57 34.00 -6.64
N LEU A 176 28.73 32.88 -7.34
CA LEU A 176 30.01 32.48 -7.94
C LEU A 176 30.45 33.48 -9.02
N MET A 177 29.53 33.87 -9.91
CA MET A 177 29.80 34.87 -10.95
C MET A 177 30.10 36.25 -10.36
N ALA A 178 29.30 36.71 -9.39
CA ALA A 178 29.51 37.99 -8.73
C ALA A 178 30.84 38.02 -7.95
N PHE A 179 31.17 36.93 -7.26
CA PHE A 179 32.45 36.77 -6.57
C PHE A 179 33.62 36.78 -7.56
N SER A 180 33.52 36.04 -8.66
CA SER A 180 34.54 36.00 -9.71
C SER A 180 34.78 37.37 -10.37
N SER A 181 33.71 38.14 -10.60
CA SER A 181 33.82 39.52 -11.13
C SER A 181 34.43 40.48 -10.11
N LEU A 182 34.01 40.42 -8.84
CA LEU A 182 34.54 41.29 -7.77
C LEU A 182 36.00 40.97 -7.46
N PHE A 183 36.37 39.69 -7.51
CA PHE A 183 37.74 39.23 -7.32
C PHE A 183 38.65 39.71 -8.47
N SER A 184 38.17 39.61 -9.72
CA SER A 184 38.90 40.11 -10.89
C SER A 184 39.07 41.65 -10.86
N LEU A 185 38.05 42.37 -10.38
CA LEU A 185 38.08 43.83 -10.21
C LEU A 185 39.01 44.24 -9.07
N ALA A 186 38.99 43.53 -7.94
CA ALA A 186 39.94 43.74 -6.84
C ALA A 186 41.39 43.51 -7.29
N ASN A 187 41.63 42.47 -8.08
CA ASN A 187 42.97 42.21 -8.65
C ASN A 187 43.39 43.27 -9.66
N LEU A 188 42.47 43.82 -10.44
CA LEU A 188 42.74 44.94 -11.33
C LEU A 188 43.15 46.19 -10.55
N VAL A 189 42.44 46.48 -9.45
CA VAL A 189 42.78 47.59 -8.55
C VAL A 189 44.17 47.36 -7.92
N ILE A 190 44.45 46.16 -7.42
CA ILE A 190 45.77 45.81 -6.87
C ILE A 190 46.86 45.97 -7.94
N GLN A 191 46.67 45.40 -9.14
CA GLN A 191 47.63 45.49 -10.24
C GLN A 191 47.91 46.92 -10.70
N SER A 192 46.94 47.84 -10.53
CA SER A 192 47.13 49.27 -10.84
C SER A 192 48.04 50.02 -9.86
N PHE A 193 48.31 49.45 -8.68
CA PHE A 193 49.22 50.01 -7.67
C PHE A 193 50.66 49.47 -7.73
N TYR A 194 50.92 48.44 -8.55
CA TYR A 194 52.23 47.82 -8.69
C TYR A 194 52.80 48.01 -10.10
N SER A 195 54.07 48.42 -10.18
CA SER A 195 54.81 48.60 -11.44
C SER A 195 55.11 47.28 -12.15
N ASP A 196 55.18 46.18 -11.38
CA ASP A 196 55.49 44.85 -11.87
C ASP A 196 54.22 43.99 -12.04
N PRO A 197 54.17 43.12 -13.06
CA PRO A 197 53.04 42.22 -13.29
C PRO A 197 52.91 41.16 -12.18
N VAL A 198 51.79 41.15 -11.47
CA VAL A 198 51.50 40.22 -10.35
C VAL A 198 50.77 38.98 -10.86
N TYR A 199 51.51 38.09 -11.51
CA TYR A 199 50.98 36.87 -12.15
C TYR A 199 50.26 35.90 -11.18
N ILE A 200 50.65 35.90 -9.91
CA ILE A 200 50.11 35.00 -8.88
C ILE A 200 48.61 35.25 -8.65
N LEU A 201 48.12 36.47 -8.89
CA LEU A 201 46.72 36.84 -8.74
C LEU A 201 45.90 36.69 -10.04
N LEU A 202 46.58 36.65 -11.20
CA LEU A 202 45.94 36.43 -12.50
C LEU A 202 45.45 34.99 -12.65
N ILE A 203 46.26 34.00 -12.26
CA ILE A 203 45.93 32.57 -12.41
C ILE A 203 44.62 32.20 -11.69
N PRO A 204 44.39 32.57 -10.40
CA PRO A 204 43.12 32.31 -9.72
C PRO A 204 41.94 33.05 -10.36
N SER A 205 42.16 34.26 -10.89
CA SER A 205 41.11 35.03 -11.59
C SER A 205 40.65 34.32 -12.86
N THR A 206 41.60 33.88 -13.71
CA THR A 206 41.31 33.09 -14.92
C THR A 206 40.57 31.80 -14.59
N MET A 207 40.97 31.09 -13.52
CA MET A 207 40.30 29.87 -13.08
C MET A 207 38.87 30.10 -12.62
N LEU A 208 38.61 31.15 -11.83
CA LEU A 208 37.26 31.50 -11.37
C LEU A 208 36.35 31.91 -12.53
N VAL A 209 36.88 32.62 -13.53
CA VAL A 209 36.16 32.99 -14.75
C VAL A 209 35.82 31.74 -15.57
N MET A 210 36.79 30.85 -15.80
CA MET A 210 36.55 29.59 -16.52
C MET A 210 35.56 28.69 -15.79
N ALA A 211 35.65 28.57 -14.47
CA ALA A 211 34.70 27.84 -13.65
C ALA A 211 33.29 28.46 -13.72
N SER A 212 33.20 29.79 -13.75
CA SER A 212 31.93 30.51 -13.92
C SER A 212 31.30 30.26 -15.29
N LEU A 213 32.07 30.32 -16.37
CA LEU A 213 31.60 30.05 -17.73
C LEU A 213 31.14 28.59 -17.89
N LEU A 214 31.89 27.64 -17.33
CA LEU A 214 31.54 26.23 -17.35
C LEU A 214 30.28 25.95 -16.50
N ALA A 215 30.14 26.63 -15.36
CA ALA A 215 28.94 26.59 -14.54
C ALA A 215 27.72 27.16 -15.28
N VAL A 216 27.87 28.21 -16.11
CA VAL A 216 26.79 28.75 -16.95
C VAL A 216 26.31 27.72 -17.99
N LEU A 217 27.25 27.01 -18.66
CA LEU A 217 26.90 25.97 -19.63
C LEU A 217 26.14 24.80 -18.98
N ILE A 218 26.62 24.32 -17.84
CA ILE A 218 25.95 23.25 -17.08
C ILE A 218 24.59 23.73 -16.55
N PHE A 219 24.53 24.96 -16.05
CA PHE A 219 23.32 25.51 -15.46
C PHE A 219 22.22 25.72 -16.50
N LYS A 220 22.54 26.13 -17.73
CA LYS A 220 21.54 26.29 -18.80
C LYS A 220 20.76 24.99 -19.02
N ASP A 221 21.48 23.88 -19.20
CA ASP A 221 20.85 22.60 -19.49
C ASP A 221 20.15 22.01 -18.26
N ASP A 222 20.73 22.18 -17.07
CA ASP A 222 20.15 21.70 -15.81
C ASP A 222 18.90 22.51 -15.42
N PHE A 223 18.91 23.83 -15.59
CA PHE A 223 17.79 24.73 -15.29
C PHE A 223 16.60 24.51 -16.25
N ILE A 224 16.85 24.43 -17.57
CA ILE A 224 15.80 24.16 -18.56
C ILE A 224 15.15 22.80 -18.31
N ASN A 225 15.94 21.80 -17.90
CA ASN A 225 15.39 20.51 -17.57
C ASN A 225 14.62 20.53 -16.23
N LYS A 226 15.14 21.16 -15.18
CA LYS A 226 14.54 21.25 -13.84
C LYS A 226 13.22 22.00 -13.78
N LEU A 227 13.00 22.98 -14.65
CA LEU A 227 11.73 23.71 -14.75
C LEU A 227 10.62 22.91 -15.47
N LYS A 228 10.94 21.78 -16.11
CA LYS A 228 9.90 20.95 -16.75
C LYS A 228 8.88 20.50 -15.68
N PRO A 229 7.56 20.63 -15.92
CA PRO A 229 6.53 20.32 -14.92
C PRO A 229 6.70 18.96 -14.24
N LYS A 230 7.01 17.92 -15.03
CA LYS A 230 7.32 16.57 -14.53
C LYS A 230 8.44 16.57 -13.49
N GLN A 231 9.51 17.33 -13.70
CA GLN A 231 10.64 17.39 -12.76
C GLN A 231 10.28 18.16 -11.49
N VAL A 232 9.44 19.20 -11.61
CA VAL A 232 8.90 19.94 -10.46
C VAL A 232 8.05 19.03 -9.58
N PHE A 233 7.13 18.24 -10.16
CA PHE A 233 6.36 17.23 -9.40
C PHE A 233 7.26 16.20 -8.72
N GLN A 234 8.28 15.69 -9.42
CA GLN A 234 9.24 14.75 -8.84
C GLN A 234 10.04 15.36 -7.69
N ARG A 235 10.40 16.64 -7.78
CA ARG A 235 11.09 17.37 -6.72
C ARG A 235 10.21 17.53 -5.48
N LEU A 236 8.98 18.05 -5.65
CA LEU A 236 7.99 18.17 -4.57
C LEU A 236 7.74 16.83 -3.88
N TYR A 237 7.60 15.75 -4.67
CA TYR A 237 7.49 14.40 -4.15
C TYR A 237 8.70 14.02 -3.28
N ARG A 238 9.93 14.16 -3.80
CA ARG A 238 11.16 13.80 -3.06
C ARG A 238 11.34 14.62 -1.77
N GLU A 239 11.00 15.90 -1.80
CA GLU A 239 11.06 16.79 -0.63
C GLU A 239 10.02 16.43 0.43
N ASN A 240 8.83 15.99 0.02
CA ASN A 240 7.83 15.48 0.95
C ASN A 240 8.25 14.14 1.56
N ILE A 241 8.80 13.22 0.76
CA ILE A 241 9.36 11.95 1.27
C ILE A 241 10.51 12.18 2.25
N SER A 242 11.40 13.14 1.98
CA SER A 242 12.50 13.45 2.91
C SER A 242 11.98 13.98 4.25
N THR A 243 10.88 14.76 4.23
CA THR A 243 10.19 15.23 5.43
C THR A 243 9.59 14.06 6.22
N LEU A 244 8.97 13.08 5.54
CA LEU A 244 8.47 11.86 6.18
C LEU A 244 9.57 11.02 6.81
N ARG A 245 10.76 10.93 6.20
CA ARG A 245 11.91 10.21 6.79
C ARG A 245 12.42 10.83 8.09
N VAL A 246 12.32 12.15 8.23
CA VAL A 246 12.69 12.85 9.47
C VAL A 246 11.70 12.53 10.60
N VAL A 247 10.42 12.39 10.27
CA VAL A 247 9.37 11.99 11.21
C VAL A 247 9.47 10.49 11.55
N ASN A 248 9.88 9.67 10.59
CA ASN A 248 10.03 8.22 10.71
C ASN A 248 11.44 7.80 11.20
N ALA A 249 12.10 8.56 12.08
CA ALA A 249 13.50 8.33 12.49
C ALA A 249 13.75 7.03 13.30
N TYR A 250 12.80 6.10 13.33
CA TYR A 250 13.03 4.70 13.70
C TYR A 250 13.59 3.85 12.53
N ASP A 251 13.49 4.31 11.28
CA ASP A 251 13.39 3.37 10.15
C ASP A 251 14.61 3.29 9.19
N ASN A 252 15.67 4.12 9.32
CA ASN A 252 16.87 3.98 8.47
C ASN A 252 18.13 4.73 9.01
N PRO A 253 19.13 4.05 9.58
CA PRO A 253 20.50 4.50 9.36
C PRO A 253 20.88 4.23 7.89
N PRO A 254 21.54 5.16 7.17
CA PRO A 254 21.85 4.99 5.76
C PRO A 254 22.66 3.70 5.51
N ILE A 255 22.10 2.77 4.74
CA ILE A 255 22.66 1.42 4.47
C ILE A 255 24.00 1.46 3.69
N ASN A 256 24.39 2.60 3.11
CA ASN A 256 25.71 2.75 2.48
C ASN A 256 26.85 3.08 3.46
N SER A 257 26.60 3.24 4.77
CA SER A 257 27.66 3.39 5.79
C SER A 257 27.93 2.12 6.60
N PHE A 258 27.27 0.99 6.29
CA PHE A 258 27.37 -0.22 7.11
C PHE A 258 28.49 -1.20 6.74
N ARG A 259 29.33 -0.91 5.73
CA ARG A 259 30.46 -1.79 5.37
C ARG A 259 31.82 -1.44 5.99
N SER A 260 32.00 -0.32 6.69
CA SER A 260 33.30 0.00 7.32
C SER A 260 33.29 0.21 8.84
N CYS A 261 32.15 0.23 9.51
CA CYS A 261 32.11 0.42 10.97
C CYS A 261 31.62 -0.83 11.70
N LYS A 262 32.38 -1.92 11.57
CA LYS A 262 32.37 -2.96 12.61
C LYS A 262 33.06 -2.37 13.84
N THR A 263 32.33 -2.31 14.95
CA THR A 263 32.75 -1.92 16.31
C THR A 263 32.83 -0.41 16.60
N ARG A 264 32.17 -0.03 17.72
CA ARG A 264 32.17 1.28 18.39
C ARG A 264 31.49 2.45 17.68
N ASN A 265 30.14 2.48 17.72
CA ASN A 265 29.37 3.65 18.18
C ASN A 265 27.86 3.40 18.03
N VAL A 266 27.30 2.59 18.93
CA VAL A 266 25.84 2.47 19.12
C VAL A 266 25.30 3.66 19.97
N ARG A 267 26.18 4.52 20.52
CA ARG A 267 25.78 5.66 21.35
C ARG A 267 25.24 6.88 20.60
N SER A 268 25.42 6.98 19.28
CA SER A 268 24.91 8.11 18.48
C SER A 268 23.44 7.96 18.04
N PHE A 269 22.80 6.82 18.25
CA PHE A 269 21.36 6.65 18.01
C PHE A 269 20.50 7.41 19.04
N LYS A 270 21.02 7.62 20.27
CA LYS A 270 20.39 8.48 21.29
C LYS A 270 20.37 9.97 20.93
N LEU A 271 21.07 10.40 19.88
CA LEU A 271 21.11 11.80 19.43
C LEU A 271 20.04 12.16 18.38
N TYR A 272 19.31 11.18 17.83
CA TYR A 272 18.13 11.43 16.97
C TYR A 272 16.80 11.40 17.73
N LEU A 273 16.74 10.78 18.92
CA LEU A 273 15.58 10.89 19.82
C LEU A 273 15.27 12.34 20.25
N PRO A 274 16.25 13.22 20.53
CA PRO A 274 15.97 14.61 20.89
C PRO A 274 15.56 15.46 19.70
N THR A 275 15.65 15.04 18.43
CA THR A 275 15.07 15.83 17.32
C THR A 275 13.55 15.73 17.24
N LEU A 276 12.95 14.71 17.87
CA LEU A 276 11.49 14.47 17.92
C LEU A 276 10.75 15.24 19.04
N SER A 277 11.42 16.11 19.80
CA SER A 277 10.81 16.84 20.92
C SER A 277 10.72 18.37 20.77
N SER A 278 10.94 18.94 19.57
CA SER A 278 10.83 20.39 19.34
C SER A 278 9.55 20.70 18.58
N TRP A 279 8.62 21.41 19.23
CA TRP A 279 7.34 21.80 18.65
C TRP A 279 7.52 22.65 17.39
N SER A 280 8.54 23.51 17.37
CA SER A 280 8.82 24.39 16.23
C SER A 280 9.30 23.63 15.01
N LEU A 281 10.10 22.56 15.18
CA LEU A 281 10.59 21.75 14.05
C LEU A 281 9.49 20.89 13.47
N ILE A 282 8.63 20.31 14.32
CA ILE A 282 7.53 19.46 13.86
C ILE A 282 6.45 20.31 13.18
N GLY A 283 6.07 21.43 13.79
CA GLY A 283 5.15 22.39 13.17
C GLY A 283 5.69 22.93 11.85
N TYR A 284 7.00 23.20 11.76
CA TYR A 284 7.66 23.58 10.52
C TYR A 284 7.61 22.47 9.47
N SER A 285 7.87 21.21 9.84
CA SER A 285 7.77 20.06 8.94
C SER A 285 6.34 19.81 8.44
N GLN A 286 5.33 19.89 9.32
CA GLN A 286 3.93 19.79 8.95
C GLN A 286 3.52 20.89 7.97
N LYS A 287 3.88 22.13 8.29
CA LYS A 287 3.58 23.30 7.46
C LYS A 287 4.21 23.15 6.07
N ASN A 288 5.50 22.85 5.98
CA ASN A 288 6.18 22.66 4.69
C ASN A 288 5.59 21.49 3.90
N PHE A 289 5.25 20.38 4.56
CA PHE A 289 4.62 19.23 3.89
C PHE A 289 3.26 19.63 3.31
N SER A 290 2.45 20.36 4.08
CA SER A 290 1.17 20.90 3.64
C SER A 290 1.32 21.87 2.47
N GLU A 291 2.22 22.85 2.58
CA GLU A 291 2.48 23.87 1.56
C GLU A 291 2.95 23.25 0.24
N ARG A 292 3.85 22.26 0.30
CA ARG A 292 4.31 21.55 -0.90
C ARG A 292 3.20 20.73 -1.58
N LEU A 293 2.26 20.18 -0.80
CA LEU A 293 1.06 19.57 -1.37
C LEU A 293 0.18 20.63 -2.06
N ASP A 294 0.01 21.80 -1.46
CA ASP A 294 -0.76 22.88 -2.08
C ASP A 294 -0.10 23.37 -3.37
N ILE A 295 1.23 23.53 -3.39
CA ILE A 295 2.00 23.86 -4.60
C ILE A 295 1.81 22.78 -5.68
N CYS A 296 1.83 21.49 -5.31
CA CYS A 296 1.57 20.40 -6.25
C CYS A 296 0.17 20.52 -6.86
N PHE A 297 -0.85 20.81 -6.05
CA PHE A 297 -2.23 20.94 -6.53
C PHE A 297 -2.46 22.18 -7.37
N ASN A 298 -1.79 23.29 -7.03
CA ASN A 298 -1.84 24.53 -7.80
C ASN A 298 -1.14 24.36 -9.14
N LEU A 299 0.04 23.74 -9.18
CA LEU A 299 0.74 23.42 -10.42
C LEU A 299 -0.12 22.54 -11.34
N TYR A 300 -0.83 21.56 -10.80
CA TYR A 300 -1.79 20.79 -11.58
C TYR A 300 -2.87 21.68 -12.21
N ASN A 301 -3.51 22.54 -11.41
CA ASN A 301 -4.57 23.41 -11.91
C ASN A 301 -4.06 24.39 -12.99
N ASP A 302 -2.85 24.91 -12.81
CA ASP A 302 -2.23 25.83 -13.76
C ASP A 302 -1.95 25.13 -15.10
N LEU A 303 -1.45 23.88 -15.08
CA LEU A 303 -1.23 23.09 -16.29
C LEU A 303 -2.53 22.73 -17.02
N ILE A 304 -3.62 22.49 -16.28
CA ILE A 304 -4.95 22.27 -16.88
C ILE A 304 -5.45 23.54 -17.56
N LYS A 305 -5.31 24.72 -16.94
CA LYS A 305 -5.66 26.00 -17.56
C LYS A 305 -4.86 26.27 -18.83
N ASP A 306 -3.58 25.90 -18.83
CA ASP A 306 -2.67 25.99 -19.98
C ASP A 306 -2.88 24.88 -21.03
N ASN A 307 -3.87 24.00 -20.85
CA ASN A 307 -4.17 22.84 -21.71
C ASN A 307 -2.99 21.85 -21.90
N LYS A 308 -2.09 21.76 -20.93
CA LYS A 308 -0.96 20.81 -20.90
C LYS A 308 -1.34 19.52 -20.17
N ILE A 309 -2.25 18.77 -20.78
CA ILE A 309 -2.91 17.61 -20.15
C ILE A 309 -1.93 16.50 -19.76
N GLU A 310 -0.99 16.14 -20.65
CA GLU A 310 0.00 15.09 -20.39
C GLU A 310 0.86 15.41 -19.15
N ASP A 311 1.33 16.66 -19.04
CA ASP A 311 2.14 17.09 -17.90
C ASP A 311 1.33 17.12 -16.59
N ALA A 312 0.06 17.48 -16.66
CA ALA A 312 -0.83 17.50 -15.49
C ALA A 312 -1.06 16.09 -14.91
N THR A 313 -1.03 15.03 -15.73
CA THR A 313 -1.18 13.64 -15.25
C THR A 313 -0.14 13.25 -14.20
N PHE A 314 1.08 13.82 -14.26
CA PHE A 314 2.12 13.55 -13.27
C PHE A 314 1.76 14.06 -11.87
N GLY A 315 0.96 15.13 -11.75
CA GLY A 315 0.47 15.62 -10.46
C GLY A 315 -0.46 14.63 -9.75
N ILE A 316 -1.32 13.97 -10.53
CA ILE A 316 -2.23 12.92 -10.06
C ILE A 316 -1.42 11.71 -9.53
N LEU A 317 -0.51 11.20 -10.35
CA LEU A 317 0.29 10.02 -10.00
C LEU A 317 1.27 10.30 -8.84
N SER A 318 1.94 11.46 -8.83
CA SER A 318 2.86 11.82 -7.74
C SER A 318 2.16 11.93 -6.39
N SER A 319 0.92 12.46 -6.37
CA SER A 319 0.08 12.50 -5.17
C SER A 319 -0.30 11.10 -4.69
N ALA A 320 -0.64 10.19 -5.60
CA ALA A 320 -0.94 8.79 -5.28
C ALA A 320 0.28 8.04 -4.73
N TYR A 321 1.47 8.23 -5.32
CA TYR A 321 2.70 7.64 -4.78
C TYR A 321 3.03 8.16 -3.38
N LEU A 322 2.89 9.47 -3.17
CA LEU A 322 3.12 10.07 -1.85
C LEU A 322 2.14 9.53 -0.81
N PHE A 323 0.89 9.31 -1.19
CA PHE A 323 -0.12 8.69 -0.34
C PHE A 323 0.29 7.27 0.09
N SER A 324 0.66 6.41 -0.86
CA SER A 324 1.02 5.01 -0.55
C SER A 324 2.29 4.91 0.29
N GLU A 325 3.30 5.74 0.00
CA GLU A 325 4.50 5.88 0.85
C GLU A 325 4.12 6.32 2.27
N TYR A 326 3.27 7.34 2.40
CA TYR A 326 2.84 7.85 3.70
C TYR A 326 2.09 6.80 4.53
N ILE A 327 1.13 6.09 3.93
CA ILE A 327 0.36 5.05 4.62
C ILE A 327 1.26 3.92 5.13
N SER A 328 2.27 3.53 4.33
CA SER A 328 3.22 2.49 4.70
C SER A 328 3.99 2.81 5.99
N VAL A 329 4.27 4.09 6.24
CA VAL A 329 5.02 4.53 7.43
C VAL A 329 4.13 5.07 8.56
N LYS A 330 2.89 5.47 8.27
CA LYS A 330 2.01 6.16 9.23
C LYS A 330 1.80 5.41 10.55
N HIS A 331 1.77 4.07 10.54
CA HIS A 331 1.51 3.27 11.74
C HIS A 331 2.73 3.14 12.65
N PHE A 332 3.91 3.57 12.19
CA PHE A 332 5.11 3.73 13.01
C PHE A 332 5.20 5.12 13.65
N ILE A 333 4.35 6.06 13.22
CA ILE A 333 4.25 7.38 13.82
C ILE A 333 3.42 7.25 15.11
N ASP A 334 4.00 7.67 16.23
CA ASP A 334 3.34 7.61 17.53
C ASP A 334 2.01 8.38 17.51
N THR A 335 0.89 7.73 17.82
CA THR A 335 -0.43 8.38 17.86
C THR A 335 -0.75 8.95 19.25
N LYS A 336 -0.18 8.37 20.32
CA LYS A 336 -0.42 8.80 21.71
C LYS A 336 0.38 10.07 22.02
N PHE A 337 1.67 10.06 21.72
CA PHE A 337 2.59 11.18 21.97
C PHE A 337 3.13 11.82 20.71
N GLY A 338 2.85 11.29 19.51
CA GLY A 338 3.38 11.88 18.29
C GLY A 338 2.64 13.15 17.89
N TRP A 339 3.47 14.07 17.41
CA TRP A 339 3.17 15.47 17.15
C TRP A 339 2.92 15.73 15.66
N TRP A 340 2.89 14.67 14.85
CA TRP A 340 2.68 14.73 13.40
C TRP A 340 1.23 14.96 12.99
N PHE A 341 0.28 14.64 13.87
CA PHE A 341 -1.14 14.84 13.63
C PHE A 341 -1.55 16.23 14.12
N PRO A 342 -2.00 17.14 13.24
CA PRO A 342 -2.43 18.46 13.67
C PRO A 342 -3.68 18.35 14.54
N GLU A 343 -3.73 19.16 15.60
CA GLU A 343 -4.84 19.20 16.55
C GLU A 343 -5.81 20.32 16.17
N THR A 344 -7.11 20.02 16.16
CA THR A 344 -8.17 21.02 16.09
C THR A 344 -9.04 20.98 17.34
N SER A 345 -9.52 22.14 17.77
CA SER A 345 -10.49 22.25 18.87
C SER A 345 -11.89 21.99 18.32
N GLU A 346 -12.51 20.89 18.72
CA GLU A 346 -13.91 20.59 18.44
C GLU A 346 -14.75 20.89 19.68
N LEU A 347 -15.92 21.51 19.47
CA LEU A 347 -16.86 21.76 20.56
C LEU A 347 -17.44 20.42 21.03
N VAL A 348 -17.42 20.20 22.35
CA VAL A 348 -17.95 18.95 22.91
C VAL A 348 -19.47 18.94 22.76
N LYS A 349 -19.96 17.96 22.00
CA LYS A 349 -21.38 17.67 21.88
C LYS A 349 -21.82 16.85 23.10
N SER A 350 -23.01 17.15 23.59
CA SER A 350 -23.61 16.57 24.81
C SER A 350 -24.23 15.19 24.54
N ASP A 351 -23.59 14.38 23.70
CA ASP A 351 -24.15 13.10 23.24
C ASP A 351 -23.82 11.95 24.21
N ASN A 352 -22.91 12.17 25.17
CA ASN A 352 -22.44 11.18 26.15
C ASN A 352 -22.52 11.74 27.59
N PRO A 353 -23.04 11.01 28.61
CA PRO A 353 -23.28 11.56 29.95
C PRO A 353 -22.03 12.05 30.69
N SER A 354 -20.88 11.39 30.48
CA SER A 354 -19.59 11.81 31.05
C SER A 354 -19.11 13.14 30.47
N ASP A 355 -19.29 13.33 29.16
CA ASP A 355 -18.85 14.51 28.43
C ASP A 355 -19.81 15.70 28.68
N LEU A 356 -21.10 15.43 28.89
CA LEU A 356 -22.08 16.42 29.33
C LEU A 356 -21.72 17.00 30.70
N THR A 357 -21.35 16.15 31.66
CA THR A 357 -21.01 16.60 33.02
C THR A 357 -19.75 17.47 33.02
N LEU A 358 -18.72 17.06 32.26
CA LEU A 358 -17.50 17.86 32.08
C LEU A 358 -17.77 19.19 31.38
N LYS A 359 -18.62 19.19 30.35
CA LYS A 359 -19.04 20.39 29.64
C LYS A 359 -19.80 21.36 30.54
N LEU A 360 -20.82 20.89 31.24
CA LEU A 360 -21.63 21.72 32.14
C LEU A 360 -20.78 22.33 33.26
N ASN A 361 -19.87 21.56 33.85
CA ASN A 361 -18.96 22.07 34.89
C ASN A 361 -17.96 23.11 34.34
N TYR A 362 -17.42 22.89 33.14
CA TYR A 362 -16.50 23.82 32.49
C TYR A 362 -17.20 25.12 32.07
N GLU A 363 -18.40 25.01 31.49
CA GLU A 363 -19.20 26.16 31.06
C GLU A 363 -19.77 26.93 32.26
N ALA A 364 -20.14 26.26 33.35
CA ALA A 364 -20.57 26.88 34.61
C ALA A 364 -19.46 27.70 35.29
N GLN A 365 -18.19 27.37 35.06
CA GLN A 365 -17.05 28.18 35.53
C GLN A 365 -16.87 29.49 34.74
N GLY A 366 -17.68 29.73 33.68
CA GLY A 366 -17.63 30.96 32.89
C GLY A 366 -16.40 31.09 31.99
N ILE A 367 -15.65 30.00 31.78
CA ILE A 367 -14.38 30.00 31.02
C ILE A 367 -14.63 30.02 29.49
N GLY A 368 -15.87 29.76 29.05
CA GLY A 368 -16.28 29.73 27.65
C GLY A 368 -16.81 28.35 27.25
N ARG A 369 -17.07 28.15 25.95
CA ARG A 369 -17.60 26.88 25.43
C ARG A 369 -16.56 25.78 25.55
N PHE A 370 -16.94 24.62 26.09
CA PHE A 370 -16.00 23.52 26.27
C PHE A 370 -15.62 22.92 24.91
N SER A 371 -14.34 23.01 24.55
CA SER A 371 -13.78 22.39 23.36
C SER A 371 -12.74 21.35 23.72
N ARG A 372 -12.80 20.20 23.08
CA ARG A 372 -11.78 19.14 23.18
C ARG A 372 -10.85 19.22 21.98
N LYS A 373 -9.56 19.00 22.20
CA LYS A 373 -8.60 18.85 21.11
C LYS A 373 -8.76 17.46 20.48
N VAL A 374 -8.98 17.43 19.18
CA VAL A 374 -9.09 16.23 18.35
C VAL A 374 -7.92 16.22 17.37
N LYS A 375 -7.19 15.11 17.33
CA LYS A 375 -6.09 14.90 16.38
C LYS A 375 -6.67 14.53 15.02
N LYS A 376 -6.21 15.21 13.96
CA LYS A 376 -6.57 14.87 12.58
C LYS A 376 -5.67 13.77 12.06
N ASP A 377 -6.00 12.53 12.40
CA ASP A 377 -5.18 11.37 12.06
C ASP A 377 -5.10 11.10 10.55
N ASP A 378 -6.07 11.57 9.76
CA ASP A 378 -6.16 11.39 8.30
C ASP A 378 -5.89 12.67 7.48
N TRP A 379 -5.20 13.67 8.05
CA TRP A 379 -5.05 14.98 7.41
C TRP A 379 -4.33 14.95 6.06
N VAL A 380 -3.34 14.08 5.87
CA VAL A 380 -2.62 13.92 4.59
C VAL A 380 -3.49 13.16 3.59
N GLU A 381 -4.05 12.03 4.01
CA GLU A 381 -4.90 11.19 3.17
C GLU A 381 -6.13 11.94 2.70
N GLY A 382 -6.81 12.63 3.62
CA GLY A 382 -7.99 13.44 3.32
C GLY A 382 -7.66 14.57 2.35
N LYS A 383 -6.50 15.21 2.49
CA LYS A 383 -6.08 16.29 1.58
C LYS A 383 -5.82 15.77 0.17
N ILE A 384 -5.14 14.63 0.02
CA ILE A 384 -4.87 14.01 -1.29
C ILE A 384 -6.16 13.46 -1.92
N LEU A 385 -6.98 12.72 -1.17
CA LEU A 385 -8.26 12.17 -1.69
C LEU A 385 -9.25 13.29 -2.06
N HIS A 386 -9.27 14.39 -1.32
CA HIS A 386 -10.08 15.56 -1.69
C HIS A 386 -9.59 16.19 -3.00
N PHE A 387 -8.27 16.27 -3.21
CA PHE A 387 -7.70 16.74 -4.47
C PHE A 387 -8.10 15.84 -5.65
N LEU A 388 -7.97 14.51 -5.52
CA LEU A 388 -8.39 13.57 -6.57
C LEU A 388 -9.89 13.66 -6.86
N LYS A 389 -10.72 13.75 -5.81
CA LYS A 389 -12.16 13.93 -5.95
C LYS A 389 -12.51 15.23 -6.68
N ARG A 390 -11.83 16.34 -6.37
CA ARG A 390 -12.02 17.63 -7.07
C ARG A 390 -11.70 17.52 -8.56
N ILE A 391 -10.65 16.79 -8.92
CA ILE A 391 -10.34 16.52 -10.33
C ILE A 391 -11.48 15.71 -10.98
N GLN A 392 -11.92 14.66 -10.31
CA GLN A 392 -13.02 13.81 -10.76
C GLN A 392 -14.35 14.58 -10.93
N ASP A 393 -14.60 15.59 -10.11
CA ASP A 393 -15.82 16.40 -10.16
C ASP A 393 -15.77 17.49 -11.24
N ASN A 394 -14.58 18.00 -11.56
CA ASN A 394 -14.43 19.14 -12.45
C ASN A 394 -13.94 18.79 -13.87
N THR A 395 -13.64 17.51 -14.16
CA THR A 395 -13.09 17.09 -15.47
C THR A 395 -14.18 16.51 -16.37
N ASN A 396 -14.22 16.96 -17.63
CA ASN A 396 -14.98 16.28 -18.67
C ASN A 396 -14.11 15.18 -19.32
N PHE A 397 -14.33 13.93 -18.91
CA PHE A 397 -13.52 12.79 -19.37
C PHE A 397 -13.71 12.43 -20.84
N LYS A 398 -14.81 12.85 -21.48
CA LYS A 398 -14.99 12.67 -22.94
C LYS A 398 -14.00 13.51 -23.74
N ILE A 399 -13.58 14.66 -23.19
CA ILE A 399 -12.59 15.55 -23.81
C ILE A 399 -11.17 15.16 -23.35
N TYR A 400 -11.02 14.73 -22.09
CA TYR A 400 -9.73 14.46 -21.47
C TYR A 400 -9.62 13.05 -20.88
N PRO A 401 -9.64 11.98 -21.69
CA PRO A 401 -9.59 10.59 -21.21
C PRO A 401 -8.26 10.25 -20.51
N LEU A 402 -7.16 10.92 -20.87
CA LEU A 402 -5.85 10.77 -20.20
C LEU A 402 -5.91 11.09 -18.70
N ILE A 403 -6.71 12.08 -18.30
CA ILE A 403 -6.92 12.41 -16.88
C ILE A 403 -7.71 11.28 -16.20
N GLY A 404 -8.72 10.74 -16.86
CA GLY A 404 -9.50 9.59 -16.38
C GLY A 404 -8.63 8.38 -16.11
N ASN A 405 -7.79 7.99 -17.08
CA ASN A 405 -6.82 6.89 -16.94
C ASN A 405 -5.78 7.15 -15.84
N SER A 406 -5.36 8.40 -15.66
CA SER A 406 -4.45 8.77 -14.57
C SER A 406 -5.10 8.66 -13.19
N LEU A 407 -6.38 9.00 -13.06
CA LEU A 407 -7.15 8.80 -11.83
C LEU A 407 -7.36 7.31 -11.52
N ILE A 408 -7.67 6.50 -12.53
CA ILE A 408 -7.77 5.03 -12.39
C ILE A 408 -6.46 4.49 -11.79
N ASN A 409 -5.33 4.83 -12.41
CA ASN A 409 -4.00 4.41 -11.94
C ASN A 409 -3.67 4.95 -10.54
N ALA A 410 -4.05 6.19 -10.22
CA ALA A 410 -3.85 6.75 -8.89
C ALA A 410 -4.61 5.96 -7.81
N TYR A 411 -5.88 5.62 -8.06
CA TYR A 411 -6.66 4.80 -7.15
C TYR A 411 -6.12 3.37 -7.01
N GLU A 412 -5.59 2.78 -8.09
CA GLU A 412 -4.85 1.51 -8.05
C GLU A 412 -3.66 1.58 -7.08
N VAL A 413 -2.78 2.58 -7.27
CA VAL A 413 -1.59 2.78 -6.44
C VAL A 413 -1.95 2.98 -4.98
N ILE A 414 -3.00 3.77 -4.71
CA ILE A 414 -3.52 4.08 -3.37
C ILE A 414 -4.06 2.83 -2.67
N MET A 415 -4.76 1.96 -3.40
CA MET A 415 -5.40 0.78 -2.83
C MET A 415 -4.48 -0.45 -2.78
N ALA A 416 -3.83 -0.78 -3.89
CA ALA A 416 -3.07 -2.02 -4.12
C ALA A 416 -1.54 -1.83 -4.19
N GLY A 417 -1.04 -0.59 -4.28
CA GLY A 417 0.39 -0.30 -4.36
C GLY A 417 0.99 -0.52 -5.76
N THR A 418 2.30 -0.72 -5.87
CA THR A 418 2.98 -1.00 -7.15
C THR A 418 3.99 -2.14 -7.10
N PHE A 419 4.13 -2.80 -8.25
CA PHE A 419 5.06 -3.91 -8.48
C PHE A 419 6.13 -3.50 -9.51
N THR A 420 7.37 -3.97 -9.32
CA THR A 420 8.38 -3.97 -10.38
C THR A 420 8.80 -5.38 -10.74
N ARG A 421 8.88 -5.64 -12.04
CA ARG A 421 9.40 -6.90 -12.58
C ARG A 421 10.91 -6.92 -12.41
N ARG A 422 11.45 -7.90 -11.68
CA ARG A 422 12.88 -8.20 -11.58
C ARG A 422 13.18 -9.59 -12.18
N THR A 423 14.46 -9.89 -12.35
CA THR A 423 14.94 -11.16 -12.92
C THR A 423 14.50 -12.41 -12.14
N LYS A 424 14.16 -12.27 -10.84
CA LYS A 424 13.64 -13.36 -9.99
C LYS A 424 12.10 -13.36 -9.82
N GLY A 425 11.38 -12.53 -10.59
CA GLY A 425 9.93 -12.35 -10.48
C GLY A 425 9.55 -10.90 -10.16
N TYR A 426 8.27 -10.66 -9.85
CA TYR A 426 7.79 -9.33 -9.46
C TYR A 426 8.12 -9.05 -7.98
N GLU A 427 8.88 -7.98 -7.70
CA GLU A 427 9.08 -7.44 -6.35
C GLU A 427 8.26 -6.16 -6.17
N ARG A 428 7.48 -6.08 -5.09
CA ARG A 428 6.68 -4.90 -4.76
C ARG A 428 7.59 -3.74 -4.36
N ASN A 429 7.36 -2.58 -4.98
CA ASN A 429 8.06 -1.35 -4.62
C ASN A 429 7.28 -0.52 -3.61
N LEU A 430 5.94 -0.54 -3.65
CA LEU A 430 5.06 0.25 -2.78
C LEU A 430 3.88 -0.59 -2.31
N LEU A 431 3.52 -0.45 -1.03
CA LEU A 431 2.35 -1.09 -0.42
C LEU A 431 1.15 -0.13 -0.46
N GLY A 432 -0.02 -0.62 -0.88
CA GLY A 432 -1.26 0.15 -0.86
C GLY A 432 -1.93 0.17 0.51
N SER A 433 -3.08 0.86 0.60
CA SER A 433 -3.88 0.93 1.84
C SER A 433 -4.44 -0.43 2.27
N ILE A 434 -4.76 -1.31 1.32
CA ILE A 434 -5.30 -2.65 1.59
C ILE A 434 -4.24 -3.52 2.26
N GLU A 435 -3.04 -3.61 1.68
CA GLU A 435 -1.93 -4.39 2.24
C GLU A 435 -1.48 -3.86 3.60
N ASN A 436 -1.52 -2.55 3.78
CA ASN A 436 -1.22 -1.92 5.07
C ASN A 436 -2.38 -2.00 6.06
N GLN A 437 -3.52 -2.59 5.70
CA GLN A 437 -4.71 -2.77 6.56
C GLN A 437 -5.25 -1.45 7.14
N TYR A 438 -5.33 -0.41 6.31
CA TYR A 438 -6.00 0.85 6.64
C TYR A 438 -7.41 0.88 6.06
N GLU A 439 -8.30 0.09 6.66
CA GLU A 439 -9.67 -0.12 6.16
C GLU A 439 -10.44 1.16 5.84
N ASP A 440 -10.41 2.16 6.74
CA ASP A 440 -11.16 3.41 6.52
C ASP A 440 -10.70 4.15 5.26
N MET A 441 -9.39 4.18 5.01
CA MET A 441 -8.81 4.81 3.82
C MET A 441 -9.08 3.98 2.58
N SER A 442 -8.98 2.64 2.67
CA SER A 442 -9.33 1.75 1.57
C SER A 442 -10.80 1.87 1.17
N LYS A 443 -11.71 1.97 2.14
CA LYS A 443 -13.15 2.19 1.90
C LYS A 443 -13.43 3.54 1.24
N LYS A 444 -12.83 4.62 1.75
CA LYS A 444 -12.96 5.97 1.15
C LYS A 444 -12.43 6.00 -0.28
N ALA A 445 -11.24 5.46 -0.53
CA ALA A 445 -10.64 5.42 -1.86
C ALA A 445 -11.43 4.53 -2.83
N PHE A 446 -11.91 3.37 -2.37
CA PHE A 446 -12.74 2.49 -3.19
C PHE A 446 -14.06 3.14 -3.57
N GLN A 447 -14.73 3.84 -2.64
CA GLN A 447 -15.97 4.56 -2.97
C GLN A 447 -15.73 5.60 -4.06
N GLN A 448 -14.67 6.41 -3.93
CA GLN A 448 -14.34 7.42 -4.96
C GLN A 448 -13.99 6.77 -6.31
N TYR A 449 -13.29 5.63 -6.29
CA TYR A 449 -13.00 4.84 -7.47
C TYR A 449 -14.28 4.30 -8.14
N MET A 450 -15.24 3.80 -7.36
CA MET A 450 -16.54 3.36 -7.87
C MET A 450 -17.34 4.53 -8.46
N ASP A 451 -17.35 5.67 -7.79
CA ASP A 451 -17.98 6.90 -8.28
C ASP A 451 -17.32 7.38 -9.60
N LEU A 452 -16.03 7.10 -9.79
CA LEU A 452 -15.31 7.41 -11.04
C LEU A 452 -15.80 6.50 -12.17
N GLY A 453 -16.00 5.20 -11.91
CA GLY A 453 -16.55 4.25 -12.89
C GLY A 453 -17.88 4.72 -13.49
N ASN A 454 -18.79 5.24 -12.66
CA ASN A 454 -20.06 5.81 -13.14
C ASN A 454 -19.86 6.99 -14.11
N LYS A 455 -18.83 7.81 -13.91
CA LYS A 455 -18.53 8.96 -14.78
C LYS A 455 -17.79 8.57 -16.06
N LEU A 456 -17.08 7.44 -16.05
CA LEU A 456 -16.33 6.91 -17.19
C LEU A 456 -17.19 5.98 -18.07
N CYS A 457 -18.41 5.68 -17.65
CA CYS A 457 -19.40 4.92 -18.39
C CYS A 457 -19.56 5.47 -19.83
N GLY A 458 -19.39 4.61 -20.84
CA GLY A 458 -19.47 4.97 -22.25
C GLY A 458 -18.24 5.69 -22.82
N ILE A 459 -17.08 5.67 -22.13
CA ILE A 459 -15.81 6.24 -22.63
C ILE A 459 -14.83 5.09 -22.90
N GLU A 460 -14.77 4.64 -24.15
CA GLU A 460 -13.99 3.45 -24.59
C GLU A 460 -12.53 3.48 -24.13
N ASP A 461 -11.87 4.65 -24.22
CA ASP A 461 -10.45 4.85 -23.83
C ASP A 461 -10.17 4.62 -22.33
N CYS A 462 -11.21 4.60 -21.49
CA CYS A 462 -11.09 4.45 -20.03
C CYS A 462 -11.73 3.16 -19.51
N THR A 463 -12.80 2.67 -20.15
CA THR A 463 -13.59 1.52 -19.67
C THR A 463 -12.74 0.27 -19.48
N GLY A 464 -11.87 -0.08 -20.43
CA GLY A 464 -10.98 -1.24 -20.32
C GLY A 464 -9.97 -1.13 -19.18
N ASN A 465 -9.35 0.05 -19.01
CA ASN A 465 -8.40 0.30 -17.92
C ASN A 465 -9.09 0.25 -16.56
N PHE A 466 -10.30 0.79 -16.45
CA PHE A 466 -11.10 0.71 -15.23
C PHE A 466 -11.35 -0.75 -14.83
N ILE A 467 -11.83 -1.58 -15.74
CA ILE A 467 -12.12 -3.00 -15.47
C ILE A 467 -10.86 -3.76 -15.03
N ASN A 468 -9.74 -3.54 -15.73
CA ASN A 468 -8.46 -4.18 -15.42
C ASN A 468 -7.94 -3.77 -14.03
N THR A 469 -7.96 -2.48 -13.71
CA THR A 469 -7.55 -1.97 -12.40
C THR A 469 -8.48 -2.47 -11.29
N PHE A 470 -9.79 -2.55 -11.54
CA PHE A 470 -10.73 -3.12 -10.58
C PHE A 470 -10.35 -4.58 -10.25
N ALA A 471 -10.06 -5.39 -11.27
CA ALA A 471 -9.65 -6.78 -11.08
C ALA A 471 -8.37 -6.89 -10.22
N GLN A 472 -7.44 -5.95 -10.34
CA GLN A 472 -6.24 -5.87 -9.50
C GLN A 472 -6.57 -5.48 -8.06
N ILE A 473 -7.34 -4.41 -7.84
CA ILE A 473 -7.78 -3.95 -6.51
C ILE A 473 -8.52 -5.07 -5.79
N LYS A 474 -9.47 -5.72 -6.46
CA LYS A 474 -10.19 -6.91 -5.98
C LYS A 474 -9.22 -7.99 -5.54
N THR A 475 -8.23 -8.31 -6.35
CA THR A 475 -7.22 -9.33 -6.01
C THR A 475 -6.45 -8.94 -4.75
N SER A 476 -6.05 -7.67 -4.61
CA SER A 476 -5.43 -7.16 -3.38
C SER A 476 -6.36 -7.21 -2.17
N MET A 477 -7.65 -6.86 -2.30
CA MET A 477 -8.64 -6.96 -1.21
C MET A 477 -8.83 -8.40 -0.74
N MET A 478 -8.89 -9.34 -1.69
CA MET A 478 -9.08 -10.76 -1.40
C MET A 478 -7.83 -11.42 -0.78
N ASP A 479 -6.64 -10.90 -1.10
CA ASP A 479 -5.36 -11.46 -0.63
C ASP A 479 -4.65 -10.61 0.43
N GLY A 480 -5.22 -9.51 0.93
CA GLY A 480 -4.55 -8.50 1.75
C GLY A 480 -3.87 -9.01 3.05
N PHE A 481 -4.15 -10.24 3.48
CA PHE A 481 -3.47 -10.91 4.61
C PHE A 481 -2.38 -11.91 4.19
N ASN A 482 -2.41 -12.37 2.95
CA ASN A 482 -1.36 -13.18 2.35
C ASN A 482 -0.28 -12.21 1.87
N ASN A 483 0.70 -11.89 2.72
CA ASN A 483 1.90 -11.16 2.32
C ASN A 483 2.55 -11.83 1.09
N ARG A 484 2.20 -11.34 -0.11
CA ARG A 484 2.65 -11.90 -1.38
C ARG A 484 4.11 -11.52 -1.60
N TYR A 485 4.99 -12.46 -1.28
CA TYR A 485 5.79 -13.04 -2.35
C TYR A 485 4.96 -14.17 -2.99
N TYR A 486 4.95 -14.23 -4.32
CA TYR A 486 4.27 -15.18 -5.23
C TYR A 486 4.10 -16.65 -4.73
N PRO A 487 3.22 -17.43 -5.39
CA PRO A 487 1.98 -17.94 -4.81
C PRO A 487 2.22 -18.71 -3.50
N GLY A 488 1.74 -18.17 -2.39
CA GLY A 488 1.87 -18.79 -1.07
C GLY A 488 0.52 -18.83 -0.39
N LYS A 489 -0.04 -20.03 -0.25
CA LYS A 489 -1.22 -20.28 0.59
C LYS A 489 -0.99 -19.72 2.00
N LEU A 490 -2.07 -19.40 2.68
CA LEU A 490 -2.22 -19.09 4.11
C LEU A 490 -1.35 -19.97 5.06
N ASN A 491 -0.79 -21.08 4.63
CA ASN A 491 0.09 -21.89 5.48
C ASN A 491 1.49 -21.30 5.68
N LYS A 492 1.92 -20.32 4.87
CA LYS A 492 3.27 -19.72 4.97
C LYS A 492 3.40 -18.61 6.02
N TRP A 493 2.33 -17.91 6.41
CA TRP A 493 2.39 -16.85 7.43
C TRP A 493 2.38 -17.40 8.86
N LYS A 494 1.61 -18.47 9.11
CA LYS A 494 1.50 -19.10 10.43
C LYS A 494 2.88 -19.53 10.97
N SER A 495 3.76 -20.05 10.12
CA SER A 495 5.12 -20.43 10.50
C SER A 495 5.98 -19.21 10.86
N SER A 496 5.92 -18.13 10.06
CA SER A 496 6.63 -16.87 10.36
C SER A 496 6.15 -16.21 11.65
N ILE A 497 4.84 -16.20 11.92
CA ILE A 497 4.29 -15.66 13.17
C ILE A 497 4.69 -16.51 14.37
N LYS A 498 4.57 -17.84 14.27
CA LYS A 498 5.07 -18.75 15.32
C LYS A 498 6.55 -18.52 15.62
N LEU A 499 7.36 -18.25 14.61
CA LEU A 499 8.78 -17.94 14.79
C LEU A 499 8.98 -16.61 15.52
N LYS A 500 8.28 -15.53 15.13
CA LYS A 500 8.35 -14.23 15.81
C LYS A 500 7.84 -14.29 17.26
N LEU A 501 6.76 -15.01 17.52
CA LEU A 501 6.26 -15.25 18.88
C LEU A 501 7.28 -16.00 19.75
N ARG A 502 8.02 -16.97 19.18
CA ARG A 502 9.10 -17.65 19.90
C ARG A 502 10.25 -16.72 20.27
N LEU A 503 10.50 -15.68 19.49
CA LEU A 503 11.55 -14.71 19.76
C LEU A 503 11.21 -13.80 20.94
N LEU A 504 9.93 -13.53 21.21
CA LEU A 504 9.49 -12.65 22.31
C LEU A 504 9.97 -13.13 23.69
N ILE A 505 9.93 -14.45 23.92
CA ILE A 505 10.14 -15.04 25.25
C ILE A 505 11.26 -16.10 25.19
N LYS A 506 12.27 -16.00 26.05
CA LYS A 506 13.26 -17.07 26.32
C LYS A 506 13.47 -17.21 27.82
N GLU A 507 13.48 -18.45 28.30
CA GLU A 507 13.74 -18.75 29.72
C GLU A 507 12.86 -17.90 30.67
N HIS A 508 11.56 -17.77 30.36
CA HIS A 508 10.59 -16.96 31.12
C HIS A 508 10.89 -15.45 31.20
N LYS A 509 11.73 -14.92 30.30
CA LYS A 509 12.03 -13.49 30.20
C LYS A 509 11.70 -12.95 28.82
N LEU A 510 11.32 -11.68 28.80
CA LEU A 510 11.14 -10.89 27.59
C LEU A 510 12.53 -10.54 27.02
N ILE A 511 12.80 -10.90 25.76
CA ILE A 511 14.10 -10.60 25.12
C ILE A 511 13.99 -9.41 24.16
N VAL A 512 12.79 -9.22 23.61
CA VAL A 512 12.56 -8.33 22.48
C VAL A 512 12.03 -7.01 23.00
N THR A 513 12.60 -5.89 22.55
CA THR A 513 12.08 -4.57 22.90
C THR A 513 11.00 -4.09 21.93
N LYS A 514 10.28 -3.05 22.31
CA LYS A 514 9.31 -2.36 21.42
C LYS A 514 9.95 -1.95 20.10
N GLU A 515 11.18 -1.45 20.13
CA GLU A 515 11.92 -1.05 18.93
C GLU A 515 12.24 -2.24 18.02
N GLU A 516 12.57 -3.40 18.59
CA GLU A 516 12.83 -4.61 17.83
C GLU A 516 11.56 -5.15 17.15
N VAL A 517 10.40 -5.10 17.81
CA VAL A 517 9.11 -5.46 17.20
C VAL A 517 8.80 -4.54 16.01
N ILE A 518 9.03 -3.23 16.15
CA ILE A 518 8.84 -2.26 15.06
C ILE A 518 9.78 -2.58 13.87
N SER A 519 11.03 -2.97 14.15
CA SER A 519 12.03 -3.32 13.12
C SER A 519 11.64 -4.53 12.26
N TRP A 520 10.65 -5.33 12.70
CA TRP A 520 10.18 -6.51 11.97
C TRP A 520 9.38 -6.19 10.71
N LYS A 521 9.06 -4.90 10.46
CA LYS A 521 8.37 -4.39 9.25
C LYS A 521 7.13 -5.21 8.90
N LEU A 522 6.35 -5.51 9.94
CA LEU A 522 5.07 -6.18 9.81
C LEU A 522 4.00 -5.21 9.32
N SER A 523 2.91 -5.72 8.73
CA SER A 523 1.75 -4.87 8.44
C SER A 523 1.18 -4.27 9.73
N LYS A 524 0.45 -3.17 9.61
CA LYS A 524 -0.11 -2.41 10.74
C LYS A 524 -0.83 -3.30 11.76
N TYR A 525 -1.71 -4.20 11.32
CA TYR A 525 -2.46 -5.05 12.23
C TYR A 525 -1.54 -5.99 13.03
N PHE A 526 -0.66 -6.71 12.34
CA PHE A 526 0.29 -7.62 12.99
C PHE A 526 1.19 -6.86 13.95
N ASN A 527 1.74 -5.72 13.51
CA ASN A 527 2.61 -4.90 14.34
C ASN A 527 1.87 -4.45 15.63
N MET A 528 0.66 -3.90 15.51
CA MET A 528 -0.13 -3.51 16.69
C MET A 528 -0.47 -4.68 17.61
N LYS A 529 -0.81 -5.86 17.07
CA LYS A 529 -1.08 -7.04 17.89
C LYS A 529 0.17 -7.55 18.61
N PHE A 530 1.34 -7.52 17.96
CA PHE A 530 2.60 -7.86 18.61
C PHE A 530 2.97 -6.84 19.70
N LEU A 531 2.73 -5.54 19.48
CA LEU A 531 2.95 -4.50 20.46
C LEU A 531 2.02 -4.61 21.68
N ASP A 532 0.72 -4.86 21.47
CA ASP A 532 -0.25 -5.12 22.55
C ASP A 532 0.13 -6.37 23.36
N LEU A 533 0.57 -7.43 22.67
CA LEU A 533 1.07 -8.63 23.34
C LEU A 533 2.33 -8.33 24.15
N LEU A 534 3.27 -7.54 23.61
CA LEU A 534 4.49 -7.14 24.30
C LEU A 534 4.17 -6.36 25.58
N GLU A 535 3.29 -5.35 25.50
CA GLU A 535 2.88 -4.52 26.65
C GLU A 535 2.25 -5.37 27.76
N LYS A 536 1.44 -6.38 27.41
CA LYS A 536 0.86 -7.32 28.39
C LYS A 536 1.92 -8.20 29.06
N LEU A 537 2.89 -8.70 28.29
CA LEU A 537 4.00 -9.51 28.82
C LEU A 537 4.98 -8.68 29.66
N GLU A 538 5.17 -7.39 29.32
CA GLU A 538 5.93 -6.44 30.13
C GLU A 538 5.25 -6.23 31.48
N ILE A 539 3.93 -6.02 31.51
CA ILE A 539 3.15 -5.91 32.75
C ILE A 539 3.27 -7.19 33.59
N GLU A 540 3.11 -8.36 32.97
CA GLU A 540 3.28 -9.65 33.65
C GLU A 540 4.69 -9.77 34.27
N CYS A 541 5.74 -9.44 33.51
CA CYS A 541 7.11 -9.47 34.01
C CYS A 541 7.36 -8.46 35.14
N LEU A 542 6.67 -7.31 35.13
CA LEU A 542 6.76 -6.30 36.18
C LEU A 542 6.06 -6.74 37.47
N VAL A 543 4.92 -7.42 37.36
CA VAL A 543 4.11 -7.87 38.50
C VAL A 543 4.66 -9.16 39.09
N GLU A 544 4.99 -10.14 38.25
CA GLU A 544 5.34 -11.51 38.64
C GLU A 544 6.87 -11.77 38.63
N GLY A 545 7.67 -10.82 38.13
CA GLY A 545 9.13 -10.95 38.00
C GLY A 545 9.59 -11.92 36.89
N HIS A 546 8.68 -12.67 36.28
CA HIS A 546 8.91 -13.60 35.18
C HIS A 546 7.62 -13.84 34.38
N ILE A 547 7.76 -14.40 33.17
CA ILE A 547 6.62 -14.75 32.31
C ILE A 547 6.20 -16.20 32.61
N ILE A 548 5.03 -16.35 33.20
CA ILE A 548 4.34 -17.60 33.54
C ILE A 548 3.52 -18.09 32.36
N THR A 549 2.99 -17.17 31.54
CA THR A 549 2.10 -17.50 30.43
C THR A 549 2.75 -18.46 29.43
N ASP A 550 2.07 -19.59 29.15
CA ASP A 550 2.57 -20.62 28.22
C ASP A 550 2.66 -20.09 26.78
N LYS A 551 3.83 -20.28 26.16
CA LYS A 551 4.12 -19.93 24.76
C LYS A 551 3.17 -20.63 23.79
N THR A 552 2.77 -21.88 24.07
CA THR A 552 1.87 -22.62 23.17
C THR A 552 0.47 -22.02 23.18
N TRP A 553 -0.02 -21.65 24.36
CA TRP A 553 -1.28 -20.94 24.54
C TRP A 553 -1.24 -19.56 23.88
N LEU A 554 -0.20 -18.76 24.12
CA LEU A 554 0.00 -17.45 23.47
C LEU A 554 -0.04 -17.55 21.95
N ALA A 555 0.65 -18.54 21.38
CA ALA A 555 0.66 -18.72 19.94
C ALA A 555 -0.70 -19.16 19.39
N LYS A 556 -1.45 -19.96 20.14
CA LYS A 556 -2.81 -20.35 19.75
C LYS A 556 -3.77 -19.17 19.80
N ASP A 557 -3.82 -18.45 20.92
CA ASP A 557 -4.68 -17.26 21.10
C ASP A 557 -4.38 -16.17 20.07
N PHE A 558 -3.10 -15.90 19.81
CA PHE A 558 -2.68 -14.91 18.82
C PHE A 558 -3.13 -15.29 17.41
N LEU A 559 -2.94 -16.55 17.00
CA LEU A 559 -3.34 -17.03 15.69
C LEU A 559 -4.87 -17.04 15.53
N GLU A 560 -5.61 -17.48 16.54
CA GLU A 560 -7.08 -17.45 16.54
C GLU A 560 -7.63 -16.02 16.37
N LYS A 561 -7.08 -15.06 17.12
CA LYS A 561 -7.45 -13.64 17.00
C LYS A 561 -7.15 -13.05 15.61
N ILE A 562 -6.06 -13.49 14.97
CA ILE A 562 -5.77 -13.05 13.61
C ILE A 562 -6.75 -13.67 12.61
N GLU A 563 -7.03 -14.97 12.72
CA GLU A 563 -7.97 -15.65 11.82
C GLU A 563 -9.38 -15.04 11.90
N GLN A 564 -9.81 -14.66 13.12
CA GLN A 564 -11.07 -13.95 13.34
C GLN A 564 -11.09 -12.58 12.67
N GLU A 565 -10.04 -11.77 12.84
CA GLU A 565 -9.99 -10.44 12.21
C GLU A 565 -9.86 -10.55 10.68
N GLU A 566 -9.07 -11.50 10.16
CA GLU A 566 -9.01 -11.76 8.72
C GLU A 566 -10.40 -12.05 8.17
N ALA A 567 -11.18 -12.92 8.82
CA ALA A 567 -12.53 -13.23 8.41
C ALA A 567 -13.44 -11.99 8.41
N LYS A 568 -13.30 -11.12 9.42
CA LYS A 568 -14.06 -9.86 9.55
C LYS A 568 -13.70 -8.86 8.45
N VAL A 569 -12.42 -8.59 8.22
CA VAL A 569 -11.95 -7.69 7.16
C VAL A 569 -12.36 -8.21 5.78
N PHE A 570 -12.21 -9.52 5.58
CA PHE A 570 -12.64 -10.19 4.36
C PHE A 570 -14.14 -9.98 4.08
N ALA A 571 -14.99 -10.23 5.08
CA ALA A 571 -16.43 -10.00 4.95
C ALA A 571 -16.73 -8.53 4.62
N GLY A 572 -16.00 -7.59 5.25
CA GLY A 572 -16.09 -6.17 4.96
C GLY A 572 -15.75 -5.81 3.51
N TYR A 573 -14.75 -6.44 2.90
CA TYR A 573 -14.41 -6.21 1.49
C TYR A 573 -15.42 -6.84 0.52
N VAL A 574 -15.95 -8.02 0.83
CA VAL A 574 -16.99 -8.64 0.01
C VAL A 574 -18.26 -7.79 0.00
N ASP A 575 -18.65 -7.26 1.16
CA ASP A 575 -19.78 -6.36 1.33
C ASP A 575 -19.61 -5.01 0.64
N LEU A 576 -18.37 -4.64 0.32
CA LEU A 576 -18.05 -3.46 -0.45
C LEU A 576 -18.08 -3.76 -1.95
N ILE A 577 -17.39 -4.82 -2.38
CA ILE A 577 -17.22 -5.16 -3.79
C ILE A 577 -18.53 -5.58 -4.46
N ILE A 578 -19.29 -6.50 -3.87
CA ILE A 578 -20.45 -7.10 -4.55
C ILE A 578 -21.56 -6.08 -4.80
N PRO A 579 -22.03 -5.30 -3.81
CA PRO A 579 -23.05 -4.30 -4.05
C PRO A 579 -22.61 -3.22 -5.05
N SER A 580 -21.35 -2.78 -4.97
CA SER A 580 -20.78 -1.80 -5.89
C SER A 580 -20.71 -2.31 -7.33
N MET A 581 -20.35 -3.57 -7.53
CA MET A 581 -20.34 -4.24 -8.83
C MET A 581 -21.76 -4.39 -9.40
N VAL A 582 -22.73 -4.81 -8.57
CA VAL A 582 -24.15 -4.90 -8.95
C VAL A 582 -24.73 -3.52 -9.28
N ALA A 583 -24.27 -2.46 -8.62
CA ALA A 583 -24.68 -1.11 -8.94
C ALA A 583 -24.11 -0.67 -10.31
N LEU A 584 -22.82 -0.92 -10.57
CA LEU A 584 -22.21 -0.65 -11.87
C LEU A 584 -22.86 -1.43 -13.01
N SER A 585 -23.24 -2.69 -12.81
CA SER A 585 -23.87 -3.47 -13.89
C SER A 585 -25.24 -2.95 -14.32
N LYS A 586 -25.84 -2.03 -13.56
CA LYS A 586 -27.12 -1.38 -13.89
C LYS A 586 -26.95 -0.11 -14.74
N THR A 587 -25.72 0.32 -14.99
CA THR A 587 -25.47 1.45 -15.91
C THR A 587 -25.78 1.07 -17.35
N GLU A 588 -25.99 2.06 -18.22
CA GLU A 588 -26.35 1.85 -19.62
C GLU A 588 -25.23 1.19 -20.46
N ASP A 589 -23.96 1.27 -20.02
CA ASP A 589 -22.83 0.66 -20.72
C ASP A 589 -22.84 -0.87 -20.59
N SER A 590 -23.07 -1.54 -21.71
CA SER A 590 -23.08 -3.01 -21.85
C SER A 590 -21.74 -3.64 -21.48
N THR A 591 -20.64 -2.91 -21.58
CA THR A 591 -19.30 -3.40 -21.23
C THR A 591 -19.23 -3.73 -19.74
N TYR A 592 -19.65 -2.81 -18.86
CA TYR A 592 -19.66 -3.08 -17.42
C TYR A 592 -20.59 -4.24 -17.06
N LYS A 593 -21.76 -4.30 -17.70
CA LYS A 593 -22.70 -5.41 -17.53
C LYS A 593 -22.05 -6.76 -17.79
N ASN A 594 -21.29 -6.87 -18.88
CA ASN A 594 -20.69 -8.12 -19.33
C ASN A 594 -19.48 -8.56 -18.48
N TYR A 595 -18.64 -7.62 -18.02
CA TYR A 595 -17.43 -7.95 -17.25
C TYR A 595 -17.65 -8.18 -15.75
N VAL A 596 -18.67 -7.55 -15.16
CA VAL A 596 -18.94 -7.66 -13.70
C VAL A 596 -19.17 -9.11 -13.27
N GLY A 597 -19.87 -9.92 -14.08
CA GLY A 597 -20.12 -11.32 -13.79
C GLY A 597 -18.84 -12.13 -13.57
N GLY A 598 -17.83 -11.94 -14.42
CA GLY A 598 -16.53 -12.62 -14.28
C GLY A 598 -15.71 -12.17 -13.10
N ILE A 599 -15.81 -10.90 -12.73
CA ILE A 599 -15.17 -10.39 -11.54
C ILE A 599 -15.77 -11.05 -10.30
N ILE A 600 -17.09 -11.19 -10.21
CA ILE A 600 -17.76 -11.85 -9.07
C ILE A 600 -17.46 -13.35 -9.04
N LEU A 601 -17.54 -14.05 -10.18
CA LEU A 601 -17.24 -15.49 -10.23
C LEU A 601 -15.78 -15.78 -9.87
N SER A 602 -14.85 -14.92 -10.27
CA SER A 602 -13.45 -15.07 -9.89
C SER A 602 -13.22 -14.87 -8.38
N ILE A 603 -14.00 -14.01 -7.70
CA ILE A 603 -13.99 -13.91 -6.22
C ILE A 603 -14.40 -15.23 -5.59
N PHE A 604 -15.54 -15.79 -6.03
CA PHE A 604 -16.04 -17.06 -5.50
C PHE A 604 -15.05 -18.19 -5.75
N ASN A 605 -14.46 -18.26 -6.95
CA ASN A 605 -13.48 -19.29 -7.28
C ASN A 605 -12.17 -19.16 -6.50
N GLN A 606 -11.71 -17.93 -6.25
CA GLN A 606 -10.57 -17.69 -5.37
C GLN A 606 -10.87 -18.21 -3.95
N LEU A 607 -12.08 -17.99 -3.43
CA LEU A 607 -12.47 -18.50 -2.11
C LEU A 607 -12.57 -20.01 -2.07
N ILE A 608 -13.13 -20.62 -3.12
CA ILE A 608 -13.18 -22.08 -3.30
C ILE A 608 -11.75 -22.65 -3.28
N ASN A 609 -10.81 -22.04 -4.00
CA ASN A 609 -9.39 -22.44 -4.02
C ASN A 609 -8.70 -22.26 -2.66
N GLN A 610 -9.14 -21.30 -1.85
CA GLN A 610 -8.69 -21.11 -0.47
C GLN A 610 -9.44 -21.97 0.55
N ASN A 611 -10.35 -22.85 0.10
CA ASN A 611 -11.21 -23.69 0.94
C ASN A 611 -12.11 -22.89 1.92
N LYS A 612 -12.47 -21.65 1.57
CA LYS A 612 -13.32 -20.73 2.36
C LYS A 612 -14.80 -20.88 2.00
N TRP A 613 -15.32 -22.11 2.06
CA TRP A 613 -16.70 -22.45 1.63
C TRP A 613 -17.80 -21.73 2.39
N LYS A 614 -17.63 -21.53 3.70
CA LYS A 614 -18.57 -20.79 4.54
C LYS A 614 -18.80 -19.37 4.00
N ASN A 615 -17.72 -18.68 3.64
CA ASN A 615 -17.79 -17.32 3.13
C ASN A 615 -18.53 -17.26 1.78
N VAL A 616 -18.27 -18.21 0.88
CA VAL A 616 -19.00 -18.32 -0.41
C VAL A 616 -20.49 -18.52 -0.17
N ARG A 617 -20.85 -19.46 0.71
CA ARG A 617 -22.23 -19.78 1.06
C ARG A 617 -22.97 -18.57 1.63
N GLU A 618 -22.38 -17.90 2.61
CA GLU A 618 -22.98 -16.73 3.26
C GLU A 618 -23.17 -15.58 2.28
N THR A 619 -22.19 -15.37 1.40
CA THR A 619 -22.24 -14.33 0.37
C THR A 619 -23.35 -14.60 -0.66
N ILE A 620 -23.41 -15.82 -1.21
CA ILE A 620 -24.46 -16.22 -2.16
C ILE A 620 -25.84 -16.10 -1.50
N LYS A 621 -25.98 -16.54 -0.24
CA LYS A 621 -27.26 -16.44 0.49
C LYS A 621 -27.69 -15.00 0.68
N ARG A 622 -26.75 -14.12 1.04
CA ARG A 622 -27.00 -12.69 1.32
C ARG A 622 -27.40 -11.93 0.06
N TYR A 623 -26.71 -12.15 -1.06
CA TYR A 623 -26.88 -11.41 -2.31
C TYR A 623 -27.61 -12.20 -3.41
N LYS A 624 -28.39 -13.23 -3.02
CA LYS A 624 -28.98 -14.19 -3.98
C LYS A 624 -29.79 -13.51 -5.08
N LYS A 625 -30.64 -12.54 -4.72
CA LYS A 625 -31.55 -11.88 -5.66
C LYS A 625 -30.77 -11.00 -6.65
N GLU A 626 -29.84 -10.22 -6.11
CA GLU A 626 -28.98 -9.29 -6.85
C GLU A 626 -28.11 -10.03 -7.85
N LEU A 627 -27.48 -11.13 -7.43
CA LEU A 627 -26.64 -11.96 -8.29
C LEU A 627 -27.45 -12.61 -9.41
N LEU A 628 -28.66 -13.12 -9.11
CA LEU A 628 -29.53 -13.71 -10.14
C LEU A 628 -29.94 -12.68 -11.19
N VAL A 629 -30.40 -11.50 -10.76
CA VAL A 629 -30.77 -10.40 -11.68
C VAL A 629 -29.57 -9.99 -12.53
N LEU A 630 -28.39 -9.85 -11.92
CA LEU A 630 -27.15 -9.55 -12.64
C LEU A 630 -26.90 -10.59 -13.74
N PHE A 631 -26.77 -11.88 -13.39
CA PHE A 631 -26.37 -12.92 -14.34
C PHE A 631 -27.40 -13.17 -15.44
N ILE A 632 -28.70 -12.97 -15.17
CA ILE A 632 -29.75 -13.03 -16.21
C ILE A 632 -29.64 -11.85 -17.18
N SER A 633 -29.15 -10.70 -16.71
CA SER A 633 -29.06 -9.50 -17.52
C SER A 633 -27.85 -9.47 -18.46
N ILE A 634 -26.79 -10.26 -18.19
CA ILE A 634 -25.58 -10.28 -19.01
C ILE A 634 -25.90 -10.79 -20.42
N ASP A 635 -25.33 -10.14 -21.43
CA ASP A 635 -25.43 -10.64 -22.81
C ASP A 635 -24.77 -12.02 -22.91
N ILE A 636 -25.54 -13.02 -23.33
CA ILE A 636 -25.11 -14.41 -23.25
C ILE A 636 -24.01 -14.74 -24.27
N ASP A 637 -23.96 -14.02 -25.40
CA ASP A 637 -22.86 -14.17 -26.35
C ASP A 637 -21.54 -13.67 -25.75
N ALA A 638 -21.57 -12.49 -25.13
CA ALA A 638 -20.44 -11.97 -24.36
C ALA A 638 -20.10 -12.85 -23.13
N PHE A 639 -21.10 -13.48 -22.51
CA PHE A 639 -20.93 -14.41 -21.40
C PHE A 639 -20.11 -15.66 -21.78
N ILE A 640 -20.30 -16.15 -23.01
CA ILE A 640 -19.60 -17.32 -23.55
C ILE A 640 -18.17 -16.93 -23.99
N GLU A 641 -18.00 -15.77 -24.61
CA GLU A 641 -16.69 -15.26 -25.05
C GLU A 641 -15.75 -14.90 -23.89
N THR A 642 -16.28 -14.42 -22.75
CA THR A 642 -15.49 -13.92 -21.60
C THR A 642 -14.90 -15.00 -20.68
N GLU A 643 -14.73 -16.24 -21.17
CA GLU A 643 -14.19 -17.40 -20.42
C GLU A 643 -14.92 -17.75 -19.10
N LEU A 644 -16.11 -17.19 -18.85
CA LEU A 644 -16.89 -17.47 -17.63
C LEU A 644 -17.25 -18.95 -17.49
N ARG A 645 -17.32 -19.65 -18.62
CA ARG A 645 -17.51 -21.10 -18.70
C ARG A 645 -16.55 -21.86 -17.78
N ASN A 646 -15.25 -21.54 -17.83
CA ASN A 646 -14.22 -22.17 -17.01
C ASN A 646 -14.42 -21.88 -15.52
N GLN A 647 -14.85 -20.66 -15.21
CA GLN A 647 -15.11 -20.24 -13.84
C GLN A 647 -16.33 -20.94 -13.24
N ILE A 648 -17.40 -21.13 -14.03
CA ILE A 648 -18.60 -21.85 -13.61
C ILE A 648 -18.31 -23.33 -13.40
N ASP A 649 -17.54 -23.93 -14.31
CA ASP A 649 -17.10 -25.33 -14.17
C ASP A 649 -16.32 -25.54 -12.88
N HIS A 650 -15.34 -24.70 -12.62
CA HIS A 650 -14.56 -24.81 -11.40
C HIS A 650 -15.46 -24.75 -10.15
N GLY A 651 -16.40 -23.80 -10.11
CA GLY A 651 -17.33 -23.64 -9.00
C GLY A 651 -18.26 -24.84 -8.81
N ILE A 652 -18.92 -25.30 -9.88
CA ILE A 652 -19.89 -26.38 -9.80
C ILE A 652 -19.24 -27.73 -9.47
N PHE A 653 -18.15 -28.09 -10.15
CA PHE A 653 -17.45 -29.35 -9.91
C PHE A 653 -16.80 -29.36 -8.52
N SER A 654 -16.17 -28.25 -8.09
CA SER A 654 -15.60 -28.16 -6.74
C SER A 654 -16.66 -28.27 -5.65
N SER A 655 -17.84 -27.65 -5.85
CA SER A 655 -18.94 -27.71 -4.89
C SER A 655 -19.52 -29.12 -4.74
N LEU A 656 -19.57 -29.90 -5.83
CA LEU A 656 -19.91 -31.32 -5.80
C LEU A 656 -18.87 -32.12 -5.03
N VAL A 657 -17.58 -31.93 -5.31
CA VAL A 657 -16.50 -32.65 -4.59
C VAL A 657 -16.54 -32.37 -3.09
N LYS A 658 -16.85 -31.14 -2.68
CA LYS A 658 -16.91 -30.73 -1.26
C LYS A 658 -18.27 -30.86 -0.58
N ARG A 659 -19.30 -31.34 -1.29
CA ARG A 659 -20.67 -31.53 -0.78
C ARG A 659 -21.35 -30.24 -0.31
N GLU A 660 -21.16 -29.16 -1.05
CA GLU A 660 -21.69 -27.83 -0.73
C GLU A 660 -23.01 -27.53 -1.47
N LYS A 661 -24.13 -28.09 -0.98
CA LYS A 661 -25.47 -28.05 -1.63
C LYS A 661 -25.92 -26.67 -2.14
N SER A 662 -25.71 -25.63 -1.34
CA SER A 662 -26.16 -24.26 -1.66
C SER A 662 -25.32 -23.59 -2.74
N VAL A 663 -24.00 -23.79 -2.69
CA VAL A 663 -23.05 -23.29 -3.70
C VAL A 663 -23.28 -24.05 -5.01
N TYR A 664 -23.46 -25.37 -4.93
CA TYR A 664 -23.81 -26.21 -6.06
C TYR A 664 -25.07 -25.72 -6.78
N PHE A 665 -26.17 -25.52 -6.05
CA PHE A 665 -27.43 -25.05 -6.63
C PHE A 665 -27.29 -23.71 -7.36
N PHE A 666 -26.50 -22.78 -6.79
CA PHE A 666 -26.24 -21.48 -7.42
C PHE A 666 -25.46 -21.62 -8.73
N TYR A 667 -24.32 -22.33 -8.72
CA TYR A 667 -23.52 -22.52 -9.92
C TYR A 667 -24.22 -23.38 -10.98
N LEU A 668 -25.07 -24.31 -10.55
CA LEU A 668 -25.90 -25.09 -11.47
C LEU A 668 -26.92 -24.21 -12.19
N GLY A 669 -27.52 -23.24 -11.50
CA GLY A 669 -28.35 -22.22 -12.16
C GLY A 669 -27.61 -21.47 -13.26
N LEU A 670 -26.39 -21.00 -12.97
CA LEU A 670 -25.53 -20.32 -13.96
C LEU A 670 -25.12 -21.24 -15.12
N PHE A 671 -24.76 -22.49 -14.80
CA PHE A 671 -24.45 -23.51 -15.79
C PHE A 671 -25.62 -23.68 -16.77
N ASN A 672 -26.85 -23.79 -16.27
CA ASN A 672 -28.01 -23.98 -17.13
C ASN A 672 -28.32 -22.78 -18.02
N LEU A 673 -28.13 -21.55 -17.52
CA LEU A 673 -28.26 -20.36 -18.36
C LEU A 673 -27.33 -20.44 -19.58
N THR A 674 -26.08 -20.89 -19.38
CA THR A 674 -25.15 -21.10 -20.51
C THR A 674 -25.58 -22.22 -21.44
N GLN A 675 -26.06 -23.34 -20.90
CA GLN A 675 -26.43 -24.49 -21.71
C GLN A 675 -27.70 -24.23 -22.53
N PHE A 676 -28.65 -23.50 -21.96
CA PHE A 676 -29.87 -23.10 -22.66
C PHE A 676 -29.54 -22.27 -23.91
N HIS A 677 -28.70 -21.25 -23.78
CA HIS A 677 -28.30 -20.42 -24.92
C HIS A 677 -27.52 -21.19 -25.98
N LEU A 678 -26.51 -21.98 -25.57
CA LEU A 678 -25.76 -22.83 -26.50
C LEU A 678 -26.69 -23.77 -27.29
N SER A 679 -27.72 -24.32 -26.64
CA SER A 679 -28.70 -25.19 -27.31
C SER A 679 -29.60 -24.46 -28.32
N GLN A 680 -29.78 -23.14 -28.19
CA GLN A 680 -30.56 -22.32 -29.12
C GLN A 680 -29.75 -21.94 -30.37
N VAL A 681 -28.45 -21.65 -30.21
CA VAL A 681 -27.56 -21.20 -31.30
C VAL A 681 -26.93 -22.39 -32.04
N MET A 682 -27.00 -23.60 -31.47
CA MET A 682 -26.46 -24.83 -32.05
C MET A 682 -27.07 -25.16 -33.42
N ASP A 683 -26.20 -25.35 -34.41
CA ASP A 683 -26.58 -25.93 -35.70
C ASP A 683 -26.96 -27.41 -35.51
N ARG A 684 -28.26 -27.70 -35.59
CA ARG A 684 -28.84 -29.04 -35.42
C ARG A 684 -28.50 -29.99 -36.57
N THR A 685 -27.91 -29.50 -37.66
CA THR A 685 -27.45 -30.34 -38.77
C THR A 685 -26.00 -30.78 -38.60
N ASN A 686 -25.24 -30.12 -37.72
CA ASN A 686 -23.85 -30.45 -37.43
C ASN A 686 -23.74 -31.35 -36.19
N ASN A 687 -23.50 -32.64 -36.42
CA ASN A 687 -23.29 -33.63 -35.35
C ASN A 687 -22.17 -33.22 -34.37
N HIS A 688 -21.14 -32.50 -34.84
CA HIS A 688 -20.04 -32.05 -34.01
C HIS A 688 -20.49 -30.97 -33.01
N ALA A 689 -21.29 -29.99 -33.46
CA ALA A 689 -21.83 -28.93 -32.60
C ALA A 689 -22.80 -29.49 -31.54
N ILE A 690 -23.57 -30.54 -31.91
CA ILE A 690 -24.44 -31.27 -30.98
C ILE A 690 -23.62 -31.98 -29.89
N LEU A 691 -22.54 -32.66 -30.29
CA LEU A 691 -21.67 -33.38 -29.36
C LEU A 691 -20.99 -32.42 -28.37
N GLU A 692 -20.45 -31.29 -28.84
CA GLU A 692 -19.80 -30.30 -27.97
C GLU A 692 -20.76 -29.70 -26.92
N THR A 693 -22.03 -29.52 -27.30
CA THR A 693 -23.05 -28.93 -26.42
C THR A 693 -23.54 -29.92 -25.35
N LEU A 694 -23.61 -31.22 -25.67
CA LEU A 694 -24.17 -32.25 -24.78
C LEU A 694 -23.13 -32.96 -23.89
N ARG A 695 -21.85 -32.95 -24.26
CA ARG A 695 -20.76 -33.59 -23.50
C ARG A 695 -20.61 -33.05 -22.09
N ARG A 696 -20.51 -31.72 -21.94
CA ARG A 696 -20.26 -31.07 -20.65
C ARG A 696 -21.38 -31.36 -19.62
N PRO A 697 -22.68 -31.28 -19.98
CA PRO A 697 -23.76 -31.77 -19.13
C PRO A 697 -23.62 -33.25 -18.73
N LEU A 698 -23.23 -34.14 -19.67
CA LEU A 698 -23.03 -35.56 -19.36
C LEU A 698 -21.89 -35.77 -18.34
N VAL A 699 -20.77 -35.05 -18.48
CA VAL A 699 -19.66 -35.10 -17.50
C VAL A 699 -20.17 -34.64 -16.12
N LEU A 700 -20.86 -33.51 -16.05
CA LEU A 700 -21.39 -33.03 -14.78
C LEU A 700 -22.38 -34.03 -14.15
N GLY A 701 -23.29 -34.60 -14.95
CA GLY A 701 -24.25 -35.62 -14.52
C GLY A 701 -23.57 -36.90 -14.01
N GLY A 702 -22.50 -37.34 -14.68
CA GLY A 702 -21.69 -38.48 -14.22
C GLY A 702 -21.03 -38.23 -12.86
N LEU A 703 -20.53 -37.03 -12.61
CA LEU A 703 -19.97 -36.69 -11.29
C LEU A 703 -21.09 -36.59 -10.24
N ALA A 704 -22.20 -35.92 -10.55
CA ALA A 704 -23.35 -35.82 -9.65
C ALA A 704 -23.90 -37.21 -9.27
N TYR A 705 -23.94 -38.15 -10.21
CA TYR A 705 -24.27 -39.55 -9.97
C TYR A 705 -23.28 -40.22 -9.02
N LEU A 706 -21.98 -40.15 -9.31
CA LEU A 706 -20.95 -40.72 -8.44
C LEU A 706 -21.05 -40.20 -7.01
N VAL A 707 -21.26 -38.89 -6.86
CA VAL A 707 -21.44 -38.23 -5.56
C VAL A 707 -22.70 -38.73 -4.85
N SER A 708 -23.82 -38.79 -5.55
CA SER A 708 -25.10 -39.21 -4.98
C SER A 708 -25.08 -40.69 -4.56
N GLU A 709 -24.42 -41.53 -5.36
CA GLU A 709 -24.21 -42.94 -5.04
C GLU A 709 -23.26 -43.14 -3.86
N LEU A 710 -22.21 -42.32 -3.73
CA LEU A 710 -21.28 -42.41 -2.60
C LEU A 710 -21.90 -41.94 -1.28
N ASP A 711 -22.72 -40.90 -1.33
CA ASP A 711 -23.33 -40.31 -0.13
C ASP A 711 -24.67 -40.97 0.21
N GLN A 712 -25.21 -41.80 -0.68
CA GLN A 712 -26.60 -42.30 -0.65
C GLN A 712 -27.64 -41.17 -0.52
N ASP A 713 -27.35 -40.01 -1.12
CA ASP A 713 -28.20 -38.82 -1.15
C ASP A 713 -28.47 -38.41 -2.60
N SER A 714 -29.71 -38.55 -3.05
CA SER A 714 -30.12 -38.24 -4.42
C SER A 714 -30.22 -36.74 -4.72
N TYR A 715 -29.99 -35.86 -3.74
CA TYR A 715 -30.15 -34.41 -3.91
C TYR A 715 -29.39 -33.86 -5.13
N TYR A 716 -28.10 -34.17 -5.28
CA TYR A 716 -27.28 -33.59 -6.35
C TYR A 716 -27.73 -34.05 -7.74
N ILE A 717 -27.89 -35.36 -7.92
CA ILE A 717 -28.32 -35.93 -9.19
C ILE A 717 -29.75 -35.50 -9.55
N SER A 718 -30.69 -35.55 -8.59
CA SER A 718 -32.08 -35.15 -8.86
C SER A 718 -32.20 -33.67 -9.22
N THR A 719 -31.46 -32.79 -8.54
CA THR A 719 -31.42 -31.36 -8.83
C THR A 719 -30.84 -31.09 -10.22
N PHE A 720 -29.72 -31.76 -10.56
CA PHE A 720 -29.13 -31.68 -11.90
C PHE A 720 -30.12 -32.13 -12.97
N THR A 721 -30.67 -33.33 -12.82
CA THR A 721 -31.52 -33.94 -13.85
C THR A 721 -32.81 -33.16 -14.05
N HIS A 722 -33.44 -32.68 -12.98
CA HIS A 722 -34.64 -31.83 -13.10
C HIS A 722 -34.35 -30.58 -13.95
N GLN A 723 -33.21 -29.94 -13.74
CA GLN A 723 -32.84 -28.76 -14.52
C GLN A 723 -32.38 -29.13 -15.93
N ALA A 724 -31.80 -30.32 -16.13
CA ALA A 724 -31.43 -30.81 -17.44
C ALA A 724 -32.64 -31.07 -18.34
N GLU A 725 -33.67 -31.71 -17.78
CA GLU A 725 -34.94 -32.00 -18.47
C GLU A 725 -35.67 -30.73 -18.92
N TYR A 726 -35.54 -29.65 -18.14
CA TYR A 726 -36.14 -28.36 -18.46
C TYR A 726 -35.54 -27.71 -19.72
N PHE A 727 -34.21 -27.74 -19.91
CA PHE A 727 -33.59 -27.07 -21.07
C PHE A 727 -33.66 -27.91 -22.36
N THR A 728 -33.77 -29.24 -22.26
CA THR A 728 -33.93 -30.10 -23.43
C THR A 728 -35.37 -30.10 -23.97
N ASN A 729 -36.25 -29.19 -23.54
CA ASN A 729 -37.66 -29.12 -23.94
C ASN A 729 -38.38 -30.48 -23.82
N ASN A 730 -38.18 -31.21 -22.72
CA ASN A 730 -38.73 -32.56 -22.50
C ASN A 730 -38.30 -33.61 -23.56
N GLN A 731 -37.29 -33.34 -24.40
CA GLN A 731 -36.61 -34.41 -25.12
C GLN A 731 -36.05 -35.40 -24.10
N LYS A 732 -36.02 -36.66 -24.50
CA LYS A 732 -35.57 -37.77 -23.66
C LYS A 732 -34.07 -37.61 -23.40
N VAL A 733 -33.71 -36.94 -22.30
CA VAL A 733 -32.32 -36.69 -21.87
C VAL A 733 -31.49 -37.99 -21.87
N GLU A 734 -32.12 -39.08 -21.44
CA GLU A 734 -31.61 -40.45 -21.55
C GLU A 734 -31.14 -40.82 -22.97
N ASP A 735 -32.01 -40.64 -23.97
CA ASP A 735 -31.77 -41.04 -25.36
C ASP A 735 -30.65 -40.18 -25.97
N LEU A 736 -30.63 -38.88 -25.64
CA LEU A 736 -29.59 -37.94 -26.09
C LEU A 736 -28.20 -38.34 -25.56
N TYR A 737 -28.08 -38.62 -24.26
CA TYR A 737 -26.79 -39.02 -23.68
C TYR A 737 -26.39 -40.44 -24.05
N GLN A 738 -27.34 -41.36 -24.25
CA GLN A 738 -27.05 -42.69 -24.75
C GLN A 738 -26.48 -42.64 -26.18
N GLN A 739 -27.11 -41.86 -27.07
CA GLN A 739 -26.61 -41.65 -28.43
C GLN A 739 -25.22 -41.02 -28.42
N LEU A 740 -24.95 -40.05 -27.53
CA LEU A 740 -23.63 -39.45 -27.37
C LEU A 740 -22.56 -40.50 -27.01
N ILE A 741 -22.82 -41.35 -26.00
CA ILE A 741 -21.90 -42.41 -25.58
C ILE A 741 -21.65 -43.42 -26.73
N GLU A 742 -22.68 -43.71 -27.53
CA GLU A 742 -22.57 -44.61 -28.68
C GLU A 742 -21.80 -43.99 -29.85
N ILE A 743 -22.00 -42.70 -30.13
CA ILE A 743 -21.25 -41.96 -31.14
C ILE A 743 -19.77 -41.92 -30.74
N GLU A 744 -19.44 -41.60 -29.49
CA GLU A 744 -18.07 -41.62 -28.98
C GLU A 744 -17.41 -43.01 -29.03
N LYS A 745 -18.20 -44.10 -28.98
CA LYS A 745 -17.69 -45.46 -29.18
C LYS A 745 -17.36 -45.74 -30.64
N ARG A 746 -18.03 -45.09 -31.58
CA ARG A 746 -17.96 -45.35 -33.02
C ARG A 746 -17.03 -44.40 -33.78
N SER A 747 -16.76 -43.20 -33.26
CA SER A 747 -16.28 -42.07 -34.07
C SER A 747 -14.76 -41.87 -34.22
N GLY A 748 -13.90 -42.81 -33.80
CA GLY A 748 -12.47 -42.83 -34.19
C GLY A 748 -11.58 -41.69 -33.64
N PHE A 749 -10.48 -41.37 -34.34
CA PHE A 749 -9.35 -40.54 -33.87
C PHE A 749 -9.64 -39.01 -33.79
N GLU A 750 -10.56 -38.48 -34.58
CA GLU A 750 -10.92 -37.04 -34.56
C GLU A 750 -11.54 -36.62 -33.21
N TYR A 751 -12.41 -37.47 -32.65
CA TYR A 751 -13.03 -37.23 -31.35
C TYR A 751 -12.16 -37.64 -30.16
N PHE A 752 -11.01 -38.28 -30.41
CA PHE A 752 -10.07 -38.65 -29.37
C PHE A 752 -9.40 -37.40 -28.74
N ASN A 753 -9.04 -36.40 -29.55
CA ASN A 753 -8.34 -35.20 -29.06
C ASN A 753 -9.23 -34.33 -28.16
N GLU A 754 -10.49 -34.12 -28.55
CA GLU A 754 -11.46 -33.35 -27.76
C GLU A 754 -11.82 -34.05 -26.46
N ARG A 755 -12.02 -35.37 -26.53
CA ARG A 755 -12.22 -36.22 -25.36
C ARG A 755 -11.03 -36.17 -24.42
N LEU A 756 -9.81 -36.24 -24.95
CA LEU A 756 -8.59 -36.16 -24.15
C LEU A 756 -8.46 -34.81 -23.46
N ALA A 757 -8.88 -33.71 -24.10
CA ALA A 757 -8.92 -32.39 -23.50
C ALA A 757 -9.91 -32.31 -22.31
N GLU A 758 -11.12 -32.86 -22.44
CA GLU A 758 -12.11 -32.89 -21.35
C GLU A 758 -11.69 -33.82 -20.20
N ASP A 759 -11.19 -35.02 -20.52
CA ASP A 759 -10.64 -35.94 -19.53
C ASP A 759 -9.49 -35.26 -18.77
N THR A 760 -8.61 -34.53 -19.45
CA THR A 760 -7.52 -33.80 -18.80
C THR A 760 -8.05 -32.71 -17.87
N ARG A 761 -9.14 -32.04 -18.26
CA ARG A 761 -9.75 -30.94 -17.51
C ARG A 761 -10.50 -31.41 -16.26
N TYR A 762 -11.36 -32.43 -16.34
CA TYR A 762 -12.28 -32.78 -15.24
C TYR A 762 -11.88 -34.00 -14.40
N ARG A 763 -10.97 -34.84 -14.88
CA ARG A 763 -10.61 -36.10 -14.21
C ARG A 763 -10.11 -35.93 -12.78
N HIS A 764 -9.48 -34.80 -12.46
CA HIS A 764 -9.00 -34.54 -11.11
C HIS A 764 -10.16 -34.44 -10.09
N PHE A 765 -11.33 -33.92 -10.47
CA PHE A 765 -12.51 -33.88 -9.60
C PHE A 765 -13.06 -35.28 -9.33
N TYR A 766 -13.16 -36.10 -10.37
CA TYR A 766 -13.56 -37.51 -10.23
C TYR A 766 -12.58 -38.29 -9.37
N ARG A 767 -11.27 -38.15 -9.62
CA ARG A 767 -10.24 -38.80 -8.80
C ARG A 767 -10.35 -38.41 -7.33
N HIS A 768 -10.67 -37.15 -7.02
CA HIS A 768 -10.84 -36.75 -5.63
C HIS A 768 -11.99 -37.51 -4.94
N VAL A 769 -13.13 -37.72 -5.61
CA VAL A 769 -14.27 -38.47 -5.04
C VAL A 769 -14.01 -39.98 -5.07
N ILE A 770 -13.36 -40.50 -6.10
CA ILE A 770 -13.01 -41.92 -6.20
C ILE A 770 -11.97 -42.29 -5.13
N ASN A 771 -11.02 -41.41 -4.84
CA ASN A 771 -10.04 -41.65 -3.79
C ASN A 771 -10.69 -41.75 -2.40
N SER A 772 -11.75 -40.97 -2.12
CA SER A 772 -12.50 -41.13 -0.87
C SER A 772 -13.24 -42.47 -0.75
N ILE A 773 -13.50 -43.18 -1.86
CA ILE A 773 -14.04 -44.56 -1.79
C ILE A 773 -13.04 -45.48 -1.10
N SER A 774 -11.73 -45.27 -1.29
CA SER A 774 -10.69 -46.10 -0.66
C SER A 774 -10.60 -45.92 0.87
N GLU A 775 -11.16 -44.83 1.39
CA GLU A 775 -11.25 -44.53 2.82
C GLU A 775 -12.44 -45.23 3.48
N LEU A 776 -13.36 -45.82 2.69
CA LEU A 776 -14.51 -46.55 3.23
C LEU A 776 -14.07 -47.85 3.92
N PRO A 777 -14.83 -48.31 4.92
CA PRO A 777 -14.58 -49.60 5.56
C PRO A 777 -14.53 -50.71 4.52
N LYS A 778 -13.59 -51.65 4.65
CA LYS A 778 -13.46 -52.75 3.70
C LYS A 778 -14.41 -53.90 4.02
N ASP A 779 -14.81 -54.63 2.99
CA ASP A 779 -15.65 -55.82 3.06
C ASP A 779 -15.18 -56.87 2.05
N TYR A 780 -15.40 -58.15 2.33
CA TYR A 780 -15.03 -59.23 1.43
C TYR A 780 -16.26 -59.76 0.71
N ILE A 781 -16.31 -59.58 -0.61
CA ILE A 781 -17.34 -60.26 -1.41
C ILE A 781 -16.78 -61.63 -1.77
N ALA A 782 -17.34 -62.69 -1.18
CA ALA A 782 -17.14 -64.05 -1.64
C ALA A 782 -17.85 -64.22 -2.99
N ARG A 783 -17.10 -64.50 -4.05
CA ARG A 783 -17.65 -64.98 -5.33
C ARG A 783 -17.25 -66.42 -5.55
N GLY A 784 -18.26 -67.29 -5.65
CA GLY A 784 -18.13 -68.71 -6.01
C GLY A 784 -19.02 -69.59 -5.15
N GLY A 785 -19.98 -70.27 -5.78
CA GLY A 785 -20.52 -71.53 -5.26
C GLY A 785 -19.62 -72.68 -5.73
N PRO A 786 -19.50 -73.78 -4.97
CA PRO A 786 -18.68 -74.94 -5.36
C PRO A 786 -19.08 -75.45 -6.76
N PRO A 787 -18.12 -75.85 -7.63
CA PRO A 787 -16.81 -76.42 -7.29
C PRO A 787 -15.58 -75.53 -7.58
N PHE A 788 -15.76 -74.28 -8.01
CA PHE A 788 -14.63 -73.38 -8.29
C PHE A 788 -14.39 -72.46 -7.10
N GLY A 789 -13.16 -72.47 -6.56
CA GLY A 789 -12.79 -71.89 -5.27
C GLY A 789 -13.32 -70.49 -4.97
N MET A 790 -13.61 -70.24 -3.69
CA MET A 790 -14.01 -68.91 -3.20
C MET A 790 -12.90 -67.90 -3.51
N SER A 791 -13.08 -67.10 -4.55
CA SER A 791 -12.28 -65.89 -4.72
C SER A 791 -12.91 -64.80 -3.85
N SER A 792 -12.26 -64.45 -2.74
CA SER A 792 -12.63 -63.27 -1.97
C SER A 792 -11.97 -62.06 -2.61
N THR A 793 -12.76 -61.23 -3.28
CA THR A 793 -12.27 -59.91 -3.71
C THR A 793 -12.54 -58.92 -2.58
N GLU A 794 -11.47 -58.29 -2.09
CA GLU A 794 -11.58 -57.20 -1.12
C GLU A 794 -12.26 -56.01 -1.81
N THR A 795 -13.38 -55.56 -1.25
CA THR A 795 -14.18 -54.43 -1.73
C THR A 795 -14.49 -53.48 -0.57
N VAL A 796 -15.35 -52.49 -0.78
CA VAL A 796 -15.79 -51.56 0.28
C VAL A 796 -17.17 -51.94 0.81
N LYS A 797 -17.40 -51.76 2.10
CA LYS A 797 -18.69 -51.92 2.77
C LYS A 797 -19.58 -50.72 2.45
N HIS A 798 -20.40 -50.84 1.40
CA HIS A 798 -21.24 -49.76 0.91
C HIS A 798 -22.52 -50.28 0.23
N ASP A 799 -23.66 -49.61 0.42
CA ASP A 799 -24.96 -50.07 -0.08
C ASP A 799 -25.05 -50.05 -1.61
N SER A 800 -24.55 -48.99 -2.25
CA SER A 800 -24.42 -48.92 -3.71
C SER A 800 -23.56 -50.05 -4.29
N THR A 801 -24.18 -50.84 -5.18
CA THR A 801 -23.47 -51.85 -5.98
C THR A 801 -22.49 -51.22 -6.97
N PHE A 802 -22.75 -49.99 -7.41
CA PHE A 802 -21.86 -49.23 -8.27
C PHE A 802 -20.56 -48.87 -7.55
N ILE A 803 -20.65 -48.32 -6.32
CA ILE A 803 -19.48 -47.98 -5.49
C ILE A 803 -18.64 -49.23 -5.16
N ARG A 804 -19.29 -50.34 -4.81
CA ARG A 804 -18.61 -51.63 -4.58
C ARG A 804 -17.84 -52.12 -5.80
N LYS A 805 -18.44 -52.03 -7.00
CA LYS A 805 -17.78 -52.38 -8.27
C LYS A 805 -16.61 -51.45 -8.60
N MET A 806 -16.77 -50.14 -8.35
CA MET A 806 -15.73 -49.13 -8.56
C MET A 806 -14.49 -49.39 -7.69
N ALA A 807 -14.69 -49.73 -6.41
CA ALA A 807 -13.60 -50.10 -5.51
C ALA A 807 -12.88 -51.38 -5.96
N ALA A 808 -13.64 -52.42 -6.36
CA ALA A 808 -13.09 -53.72 -6.71
C ALA A 808 -12.22 -53.71 -7.99
N HIS A 809 -12.55 -52.87 -8.98
CA HIS A 809 -11.93 -52.95 -10.31
C HIS A 809 -10.68 -52.07 -10.49
N ARG A 810 -10.22 -51.33 -9.47
CA ARG A 810 -9.25 -50.21 -9.61
C ARG A 810 -9.58 -49.25 -10.78
N SER A 811 -10.81 -49.32 -11.29
CA SER A 811 -11.19 -48.65 -12.52
C SER A 811 -11.63 -47.24 -12.16
N SER A 812 -10.65 -46.34 -12.09
CA SER A 812 -10.83 -44.92 -11.82
C SER A 812 -11.25 -44.15 -13.07
N ASP A 813 -12.29 -44.63 -13.76
CA ASP A 813 -12.67 -44.09 -15.06
C ASP A 813 -13.91 -43.21 -14.97
N MET A 814 -13.75 -41.96 -15.40
CA MET A 814 -14.80 -40.95 -15.54
C MET A 814 -15.96 -41.50 -16.38
N ARG A 815 -15.64 -42.31 -17.39
CA ARG A 815 -16.61 -42.92 -18.30
C ARG A 815 -17.63 -43.83 -17.61
N LYS A 816 -17.18 -44.66 -16.66
CA LYS A 816 -18.08 -45.57 -15.93
C LYS A 816 -19.12 -44.79 -15.12
N CYS A 817 -18.76 -43.60 -14.65
CA CYS A 817 -19.67 -42.73 -13.93
C CYS A 817 -20.72 -42.11 -14.87
N GLN A 818 -20.34 -41.73 -16.09
CA GLN A 818 -21.26 -41.26 -17.12
C GLN A 818 -22.23 -42.37 -17.57
N GLU A 819 -21.71 -43.58 -17.83
CA GLU A 819 -22.53 -44.75 -18.17
C GLU A 819 -23.50 -45.10 -17.03
N GLY A 820 -23.03 -45.04 -15.77
CA GLY A 820 -23.86 -45.24 -14.59
C GLY A 820 -24.97 -44.18 -14.44
N TYR A 821 -24.67 -42.91 -14.75
CA TYR A 821 -25.67 -41.84 -14.78
C TYR A 821 -26.76 -42.10 -15.82
N VAL A 822 -26.39 -42.50 -17.04
CA VAL A 822 -27.35 -42.84 -18.09
C VAL A 822 -28.19 -44.06 -17.70
N GLU A 823 -27.61 -45.10 -17.10
CA GLU A 823 -28.33 -46.26 -16.58
C GLU A 823 -29.34 -45.86 -15.49
N TRP A 824 -28.95 -44.95 -14.61
CA TRP A 824 -29.83 -44.39 -13.58
C TRP A 824 -31.02 -43.63 -14.18
N LEU A 825 -30.80 -42.83 -15.23
CA LEU A 825 -31.88 -42.15 -15.96
C LEU A 825 -32.89 -43.17 -16.53
N LYS A 826 -32.42 -44.27 -17.13
CA LYS A 826 -33.30 -45.33 -17.66
C LYS A 826 -34.18 -45.92 -16.55
N LYS A 827 -33.57 -46.25 -15.41
CA LYS A 827 -34.26 -46.82 -14.25
C LYS A 827 -35.29 -45.84 -13.67
N ARG A 828 -34.90 -44.58 -13.45
CA ARG A 828 -35.81 -43.52 -12.98
C ARG A 828 -37.04 -43.41 -13.88
N ARG A 829 -36.85 -43.46 -15.20
CA ARG A 829 -37.93 -43.38 -16.16
C ARG A 829 -38.84 -44.60 -16.16
N GLN A 830 -38.28 -45.80 -16.05
CA GLN A 830 -39.07 -47.02 -15.89
C GLN A 830 -39.94 -46.95 -14.63
N ILE A 831 -39.39 -46.42 -13.54
CA ILE A 831 -40.14 -46.18 -12.29
C ILE A 831 -41.22 -45.13 -12.49
N GLN A 832 -40.94 -44.01 -13.17
CA GLN A 832 -41.96 -42.99 -13.48
C GLN A 832 -43.12 -43.57 -14.30
N LYS A 833 -42.83 -44.34 -15.35
CA LYS A 833 -43.85 -45.04 -16.14
C LYS A 833 -44.67 -46.02 -15.28
N LEU A 834 -44.01 -46.75 -14.38
CA LEU A 834 -44.70 -47.65 -13.46
C LEU A 834 -45.64 -46.87 -12.52
N ILE A 835 -45.18 -45.74 -11.96
CA ILE A 835 -45.98 -44.87 -11.11
C ILE A 835 -47.16 -44.28 -11.89
N GLU A 836 -46.97 -43.84 -13.13
CA GLU A 836 -48.06 -43.36 -14.00
C GLU A 836 -49.12 -44.43 -14.23
N VAL A 837 -48.70 -45.67 -14.54
CA VAL A 837 -49.61 -46.81 -14.71
C VAL A 837 -50.36 -47.14 -13.41
N LEU A 838 -49.66 -47.12 -12.27
CA LEU A 838 -50.27 -47.37 -10.95
C LEU A 838 -51.26 -46.27 -10.56
N ASN A 839 -50.93 -45.00 -10.83
CA ASN A 839 -51.81 -43.86 -10.57
C ASN A 839 -53.03 -43.84 -11.48
N LEU A 840 -52.89 -44.26 -12.75
CA LEU A 840 -54.04 -44.44 -13.64
C LEU A 840 -54.97 -45.53 -13.10
N ARG A 841 -54.42 -46.66 -12.65
CA ARG A 841 -55.21 -47.75 -12.06
C ARG A 841 -55.97 -47.31 -10.79
N LEU A 842 -55.32 -46.57 -9.89
CA LEU A 842 -55.93 -45.98 -8.70
C LEU A 842 -57.01 -44.92 -8.97
N LYS A 843 -57.10 -44.42 -10.20
CA LYS A 843 -58.11 -43.44 -10.63
C LYS A 843 -59.32 -44.10 -11.32
N TYR A 844 -59.18 -45.38 -11.69
CA TYR A 844 -60.23 -46.20 -12.32
C TYR A 844 -60.79 -47.28 -11.36
N GLU A 845 -60.12 -47.53 -10.24
CA GLU A 845 -60.68 -48.11 -9.01
C GLU A 845 -61.28 -47.00 -8.14
#